data_AF-A0A6G1TYY5-F1
#
_entry.id   AF-A0A6G1TYY5-F1
#
_cell.length_a   1.000
_cell.length_b   1.000
_cell.length_c   1.000
_cell.angle_alpha   90.00
_cell.angle_beta   90.00
_cell.angle_gamma   90.00
#
_symmetry.space_group_name_H-M   'P 1'
#
loop_
_entity.id
_entity.type
_entity.pdbx_description
1 polymer ?
#
loop_
_entity_poly.entity_id
_entity_poly.type
_entity_poly.pdbx_seq_one_letter_code
_entity_poly.pdbx_strand_id
1 'polypeptide(L)'
;MDGDNRFVDFMQDGGGEMPFAIECVGNEFVIGKSALESATQKLAPNAFANIFDTCKEMRTFRFAGRDEQLNKLPFYAIKHYINKILQNCFYGVVGNIDSNVSKLPLVFLFAPELDTDKKLFISSPFEKGGFQNMCSISYHQLLLPVVMGTIPEKQRAKVAIMVSVDKNDLLLQFYDAETKESLMDSIRIEGQGSDPRLKQAKDLIWAGLYSYNYQPREPEEDILREAALRFLNSNVRMVNEELCMSDGSMQDYCLSRDDLDMSAIGEATRLVSHHLNEALNHNGLNVSQCQVILVGKAATDYFENIFGQMPLAYPAKKVTDKEKNLMLDRLLGLVRKADYQVSNLFASTPKDIPVDSKATTVDSELPVEDVPVPTSADKRKVRVMKADINAKLRVDDMKGAYAVYDQLKGWIAQKGFIEWDEELSRLAETMGGLKRNEKKTSERKEKITSVPQSVSDSPKKVPVVDMKKIRREFHRETADIKALARTGRKDDARIALDKLEARLHRDDIHEFDTALADIRKEYCLEKDVAKRKEVEPVKKKMSEAEKLLQKGLFAEAKRKFASEEGNSEMAQACSKLIRAKRNIASYVSGIDSVRRSRNMTSKQNAIRELENGMALYRQYGLSTLEIEQLIEQYQTI
;
A
#
# COMPACT_ATOMS: atom_id res chain seq x y z
N MET A 1 -13.55 -25.62 -13.14
CA MET A 1 -12.75 -24.39 -13.20
C MET A 1 -11.64 -24.55 -12.19
N ASP A 2 -10.52 -25.16 -12.60
CA ASP A 2 -9.34 -25.31 -11.76
C ASP A 2 -8.60 -23.97 -11.76
N GLY A 3 -8.85 -23.17 -10.73
CA GLY A 3 -8.00 -22.02 -10.43
C GLY A 3 -6.60 -22.54 -10.11
N ASP A 4 -5.56 -21.92 -10.67
CA ASP A 4 -4.18 -22.25 -10.36
C ASP A 4 -4.00 -22.45 -8.85
N ASN A 5 -3.57 -23.65 -8.45
CA ASN A 5 -3.39 -24.08 -7.06
C ASN A 5 -2.17 -23.39 -6.40
N ARG A 6 -2.02 -22.09 -6.61
CA ARG A 6 -0.87 -21.32 -6.15
C ARG A 6 -1.30 -20.25 -5.17
N PHE A 7 -0.46 -20.03 -4.17
CA PHE A 7 -0.61 -18.92 -3.27
C PHE A 7 -0.48 -17.59 -4.04
N VAL A 8 -1.33 -16.61 -3.70
CA VAL A 8 -1.30 -15.27 -4.29
C VAL A 8 -1.20 -14.27 -3.15
N ASP A 9 -0.13 -13.47 -3.17
CA ASP A 9 0.07 -12.40 -2.20
C ASP A 9 -0.99 -11.31 -2.35
N PHE A 10 -1.48 -10.79 -1.22
CA PHE A 10 -2.29 -9.59 -1.21
C PHE A 10 -1.39 -8.35 -1.08
N MET A 11 -1.22 -7.62 -2.18
CA MET A 11 -0.39 -6.41 -2.25
C MET A 11 -1.27 -5.18 -2.51
N GLN A 12 -1.24 -4.20 -1.60
CA GLN A 12 -1.95 -2.92 -1.81
C GLN A 12 -1.22 -1.99 -2.79
N ASP A 13 0.11 -2.01 -2.79
CA ASP A 13 0.96 -1.07 -3.54
C ASP A 13 1.80 -1.74 -4.63
N GLY A 14 1.49 -2.98 -5.01
CA GLY A 14 2.18 -3.72 -6.08
C GLY A 14 3.64 -4.11 -5.81
N GLY A 15 4.20 -3.79 -4.64
CA GLY A 15 5.52 -4.23 -4.18
C GLY A 15 5.49 -5.49 -3.33
N GLY A 16 6.65 -6.15 -3.16
CA GLY A 16 6.93 -7.40 -2.43
C GLY A 16 6.62 -7.43 -0.91
N GLU A 17 7.42 -8.16 -0.11
CA GLU A 17 7.22 -8.29 1.34
C GLU A 17 6.93 -6.96 2.04
N MET A 18 5.81 -6.89 2.77
CA MET A 18 5.40 -5.69 3.48
C MET A 18 6.10 -5.63 4.85
N PRO A 19 6.90 -4.59 5.14
CA PRO A 19 7.49 -4.45 6.47
C PRO A 19 6.38 -4.28 7.51
N PHE A 20 6.57 -4.90 8.68
CA PHE A 20 5.60 -4.82 9.76
C PHE A 20 5.73 -3.50 10.54
N ALA A 21 5.38 -2.42 9.86
CA ALA A 21 5.18 -1.08 10.39
C ALA A 21 3.70 -0.70 10.18
N ILE A 22 3.13 0.04 11.13
CA ILE A 22 1.71 0.35 11.18
C ILE A 22 1.55 1.86 11.37
N GLU A 23 0.79 2.50 10.49
CA GLU A 23 0.36 3.88 10.62
C GLU A 23 -1.16 3.95 10.80
N CYS A 24 -1.62 4.74 11.76
CA CYS A 24 -3.03 4.96 12.05
C CYS A 24 -3.43 6.38 11.63
N VAL A 25 -4.19 6.50 10.54
CA VAL A 25 -4.66 7.80 10.02
C VAL A 25 -6.17 7.89 10.18
N GLY A 26 -6.61 8.54 11.26
CA GLY A 26 -8.03 8.70 11.58
C GLY A 26 -8.70 7.37 11.93
N ASN A 27 -9.42 6.78 10.96
CA ASN A 27 -10.12 5.50 11.09
C ASN A 27 -9.54 4.41 10.18
N GLU A 28 -8.40 4.67 9.54
CA GLU A 28 -7.74 3.75 8.63
C GLU A 28 -6.38 3.33 9.16
N PHE A 29 -5.98 2.13 8.77
CA PHE A 29 -4.64 1.61 9.02
C PHE A 29 -3.91 1.41 7.71
N VAL A 30 -2.63 1.78 7.71
CA VAL A 30 -1.67 1.47 6.65
C VAL A 30 -0.60 0.58 7.27
N ILE A 31 -0.37 -0.58 6.66
CA ILE A 31 0.73 -1.49 6.97
C ILE A 31 1.69 -1.45 5.78
N GLY A 32 3.00 -1.46 6.02
CA GLY A 32 4.01 -1.61 4.96
C GLY A 32 4.98 -0.44 4.85
N LYS A 33 5.57 -0.27 3.65
CA LYS A 33 6.68 0.67 3.40
C LYS A 33 6.32 2.12 3.75
N SER A 34 5.15 2.59 3.32
CA SER A 34 4.66 3.94 3.65
C SER A 34 4.60 4.18 5.17
N ALA A 35 4.12 3.20 5.95
CA ALA A 35 4.07 3.33 7.40
C ALA A 35 5.46 3.32 8.05
N LEU A 36 6.40 2.56 7.47
CA LEU A 36 7.80 2.54 7.92
C LEU A 36 8.48 3.89 7.67
N GLU A 37 8.30 4.47 6.47
CA GLU A 37 8.80 5.79 6.10
C GLU A 37 8.21 6.90 6.98
N SER A 38 6.89 6.86 7.23
CA SER A 38 6.25 7.78 8.17
C SER A 38 6.85 7.66 9.58
N ALA A 39 7.07 6.43 10.06
CA ALA A 39 7.60 6.18 11.41
C ALA A 39 9.07 6.62 11.57
N THR A 40 9.87 6.60 10.50
CA THR A 40 11.27 7.09 10.53
C THR A 40 11.34 8.62 10.43
N GLN A 41 10.35 9.26 9.81
CA GLN A 41 10.20 10.72 9.82
C GLN A 41 9.72 11.19 11.21
N LYS A 42 10.52 12.01 11.90
CA LYS A 42 10.28 12.51 13.28
C LYS A 42 8.96 13.28 13.51
N LEU A 43 8.08 13.37 12.52
CA LEU A 43 6.88 14.22 12.52
C LEU A 43 5.55 13.43 12.44
N ALA A 44 5.56 12.08 12.39
CA ALA A 44 4.34 11.27 12.32
C ALA A 44 4.04 10.56 13.65
N PRO A 45 3.27 11.16 14.58
CA PRO A 45 3.02 10.57 15.91
C PRO A 45 2.16 9.31 15.89
N ASN A 46 1.51 9.00 14.76
CA ASN A 46 0.63 7.83 14.61
C ASN A 46 1.24 6.72 13.74
N ALA A 47 2.53 6.84 13.39
CA ALA A 47 3.26 5.82 12.64
C ALA A 47 4.23 5.09 13.56
N PHE A 48 4.20 3.76 13.51
CA PHE A 48 4.90 2.88 14.44
C PHE A 48 5.70 1.83 13.67
N ALA A 49 6.99 1.75 13.93
CA ALA A 49 7.88 0.68 13.48
C ALA A 49 8.35 -0.12 14.70
N ASN A 50 9.04 -1.26 14.50
CA ASN A 50 9.52 -2.11 15.61
C ASN A 50 8.40 -2.46 16.61
N ILE A 51 7.25 -2.91 16.08
CA ILE A 51 5.98 -3.05 16.81
C ILE A 51 6.12 -3.76 18.16
N PHE A 52 6.92 -4.83 18.26
CA PHE A 52 7.12 -5.55 19.53
C PHE A 52 7.79 -4.70 20.61
N ASP A 53 8.70 -3.81 20.26
CA ASP A 53 9.37 -2.92 21.21
C ASP A 53 8.49 -1.70 21.50
N THR A 54 7.89 -1.09 20.49
CA THR A 54 6.99 0.07 20.64
C THR A 54 5.73 -0.26 21.45
N CYS A 55 5.17 -1.46 21.32
CA CYS A 55 3.98 -1.86 22.08
C CYS A 55 4.25 -2.11 23.58
N LYS A 56 5.52 -2.10 24.02
CA LYS A 56 5.87 -2.13 25.45
C LYS A 56 5.71 -0.76 26.10
N GLU A 57 5.63 0.31 25.32
CA GLU A 57 5.45 1.67 25.82
C GLU A 57 4.03 1.86 26.38
N MET A 58 3.91 2.58 27.50
CA MET A 58 2.60 3.01 28.04
C MET A 58 2.03 4.20 27.26
N ARG A 59 1.92 4.06 25.94
CA ARG A 59 1.31 5.04 25.04
C ARG A 59 0.02 4.51 24.46
N THR A 60 -0.77 5.43 23.92
CA THR A 60 -2.02 5.14 23.22
C THR A 60 -1.92 5.58 21.77
N PHE A 61 -2.77 5.01 20.93
CA PHE A 61 -3.04 5.50 19.58
C PHE A 61 -4.52 5.83 19.47
N ARG A 62 -4.86 6.80 18.61
CA ARG A 62 -6.24 7.25 18.44
C ARG A 62 -6.88 6.55 17.26
N PHE A 63 -8.00 5.87 17.50
CA PHE A 63 -8.79 5.16 16.48
C PHE A 63 -10.28 5.31 16.76
N ALA A 64 -11.09 5.62 15.73
CA ALA A 64 -12.54 5.81 15.85
C ALA A 64 -12.94 6.83 16.95
N GLY A 65 -12.12 7.87 17.13
CA GLY A 65 -12.34 8.91 18.14
C GLY A 65 -12.04 8.47 19.58
N ARG A 66 -11.48 7.28 19.80
CA ARG A 66 -11.09 6.74 21.11
C ARG A 66 -9.57 6.56 21.18
N ASP A 67 -9.03 6.66 22.38
CA ASP A 67 -7.64 6.33 22.65
C ASP A 67 -7.56 4.85 23.07
N GLU A 68 -6.82 4.06 22.30
CA GLU A 68 -6.59 2.63 22.53
C GLU A 68 -5.13 2.39 22.91
N GLN A 69 -4.90 1.36 23.72
CA GLN A 69 -3.54 0.99 24.12
C GLN A 69 -2.74 0.44 22.93
N LEU A 70 -1.46 0.82 22.82
CA LEU A 70 -0.60 0.38 21.70
C LEU A 70 -0.49 -1.15 21.57
N ASN A 71 -0.58 -1.91 22.65
CA ASN A 71 -0.59 -3.37 22.60
C ASN A 71 -1.71 -3.97 21.73
N LYS A 72 -2.81 -3.24 21.48
CA LYS A 72 -3.90 -3.65 20.58
C LYS A 72 -3.67 -3.23 19.13
N LEU A 73 -2.65 -2.44 18.84
CA LEU A 73 -2.37 -1.91 17.50
C LEU A 73 -2.27 -3.02 16.43
N PRO A 74 -1.52 -4.13 16.65
CA PRO A 74 -1.46 -5.22 15.67
C PRO A 74 -2.83 -5.82 15.36
N PHE A 75 -3.64 -6.03 16.41
CA PHE A 75 -4.98 -6.60 16.28
C PHE A 75 -5.88 -5.72 15.42
N TYR A 76 -5.96 -4.42 15.74
CA TYR A 76 -6.79 -3.49 14.96
C TYR A 76 -6.32 -3.35 13.51
N ALA A 77 -5.00 -3.25 13.29
CA ALA A 77 -4.44 -3.09 11.95
C ALA A 77 -4.66 -4.33 11.07
N ILE A 78 -4.35 -5.53 11.58
CA ILE A 78 -4.55 -6.78 10.85
C ILE A 78 -6.05 -7.03 10.63
N LYS A 79 -6.91 -6.81 11.63
CA LYS A 79 -8.37 -6.93 11.50
C LYS A 79 -8.91 -5.98 10.40
N HIS A 80 -8.40 -4.75 10.34
CA HIS A 80 -8.75 -3.79 9.29
C HIS A 80 -8.35 -4.29 7.90
N TYR A 81 -7.15 -4.85 7.75
CA TYR A 81 -6.68 -5.42 6.48
C TYR A 81 -7.49 -6.63 6.03
N ILE A 82 -7.84 -7.54 6.95
CA ILE A 82 -8.74 -8.66 6.65
C ILE A 82 -10.07 -8.15 6.11
N ASN A 83 -10.66 -7.14 6.76
CA ASN A 83 -11.91 -6.55 6.28
C ASN A 83 -11.76 -5.91 4.89
N LYS A 84 -10.63 -5.24 4.62
CA LYS A 84 -10.31 -4.66 3.32
C LYS A 84 -10.15 -5.74 2.23
N ILE A 85 -9.59 -6.91 2.56
CA ILE A 85 -9.52 -8.07 1.65
C ILE A 85 -10.94 -8.59 1.35
N LEU A 86 -11.79 -8.78 2.37
CA LEU A 86 -13.17 -9.23 2.18
C LEU A 86 -13.98 -8.26 1.30
N GLN A 87 -13.76 -6.96 1.46
CA GLN A 87 -14.42 -5.92 0.65
C GLN A 87 -13.85 -5.83 -0.77
N ASN A 88 -12.52 -5.81 -0.93
CA ASN A 88 -11.88 -5.49 -2.21
C ASN A 88 -11.68 -6.73 -3.10
N CYS A 89 -11.34 -7.88 -2.52
CA CYS A 89 -11.08 -9.11 -3.28
C CYS A 89 -12.35 -9.93 -3.48
N PHE A 90 -13.22 -9.98 -2.48
CA PHE A 90 -14.46 -10.76 -2.53
C PHE A 90 -15.71 -9.90 -2.77
N TYR A 91 -15.55 -8.59 -2.99
CA TYR A 91 -16.64 -7.64 -3.26
C TYR A 91 -17.80 -7.69 -2.25
N GLY A 92 -17.50 -8.07 -0.99
CA GLY A 92 -18.49 -8.24 0.07
C GLY A 92 -19.44 -9.43 -0.13
N VAL A 93 -19.24 -10.28 -1.15
CA VAL A 93 -20.10 -11.46 -1.43
C VAL A 93 -20.07 -12.46 -0.27
N VAL A 94 -18.93 -12.55 0.39
CA VAL A 94 -18.72 -13.43 1.55
C VAL A 94 -19.13 -12.77 2.88
N GLY A 95 -19.68 -11.55 2.87
CA GLY A 95 -20.04 -10.79 4.08
C GLY A 95 -18.89 -9.97 4.68
N ASN A 96 -19.18 -9.25 5.76
CA ASN A 96 -18.18 -8.47 6.50
C ASN A 96 -17.45 -9.32 7.54
N ILE A 97 -16.41 -8.75 8.16
CA ILE A 97 -15.64 -9.47 9.18
C ILE A 97 -16.52 -9.91 10.36
N ASP A 98 -17.43 -9.04 10.83
CA ASP A 98 -18.27 -9.32 12.00
C ASP A 98 -19.22 -10.50 11.79
N SER A 99 -19.65 -10.73 10.55
CA SER A 99 -20.49 -11.88 10.18
C SER A 99 -19.70 -13.19 10.06
N ASN A 100 -18.38 -13.11 9.91
CA ASN A 100 -17.51 -14.26 9.61
C ASN A 100 -16.48 -14.57 10.69
N VAL A 101 -16.37 -13.77 11.76
CA VAL A 101 -15.31 -13.88 12.78
C VAL A 101 -15.07 -15.32 13.24
N SER A 102 -16.12 -16.08 13.55
CA SER A 102 -15.99 -17.45 14.05
C SER A 102 -15.61 -18.48 12.98
N LYS A 103 -15.96 -18.25 11.71
CA LYS A 103 -15.79 -19.22 10.61
C LYS A 103 -14.59 -18.93 9.72
N LEU A 104 -14.11 -17.68 9.69
CA LEU A 104 -13.04 -17.24 8.81
C LEU A 104 -11.75 -18.02 9.12
N PRO A 105 -11.20 -18.79 8.15
CA PRO A 105 -9.94 -19.48 8.33
C PRO A 105 -8.80 -18.46 8.45
N LEU A 106 -8.15 -18.39 9.61
CA LEU A 106 -7.04 -17.48 9.86
C LEU A 106 -5.80 -18.26 10.31
N VAL A 107 -4.74 -18.19 9.50
CA VAL A 107 -3.48 -18.90 9.78
C VAL A 107 -2.37 -17.90 10.00
N PHE A 108 -1.76 -17.92 11.19
CA PHE A 108 -0.56 -17.15 11.49
C PHE A 108 0.69 -18.01 11.26
N LEU A 109 1.49 -17.64 10.27
CA LEU A 109 2.79 -18.25 10.02
C LEU A 109 3.88 -17.41 10.69
N PHE A 110 4.52 -17.96 11.73
CA PHE A 110 5.54 -17.24 12.48
C PHE A 110 6.95 -17.66 12.09
N ALA A 111 7.79 -16.67 11.81
CA ALA A 111 9.20 -16.82 11.53
C ALA A 111 9.96 -17.41 12.74
N PRO A 112 11.10 -18.09 12.52
CA PRO A 112 11.83 -18.81 13.57
C PRO A 112 12.35 -17.93 14.69
N GLU A 113 12.58 -16.64 14.43
CA GLU A 113 13.14 -15.68 15.39
C GLU A 113 12.14 -15.24 16.47
N LEU A 114 10.84 -15.53 16.27
CA LEU A 114 9.79 -15.13 17.20
C LEU A 114 9.66 -16.16 18.33
N ASP A 115 9.91 -15.69 19.56
CA ASP A 115 9.63 -16.43 20.78
C ASP A 115 8.11 -16.64 21.02
N THR A 116 7.78 -17.51 21.96
CA THR A 116 6.39 -17.86 22.30
C THR A 116 5.57 -16.65 22.74
N ASP A 117 6.17 -15.73 23.50
CA ASP A 117 5.47 -14.54 24.01
C ASP A 117 5.09 -13.59 22.88
N LYS A 118 5.99 -13.34 21.93
CA LYS A 118 5.72 -12.54 20.73
C LYS A 118 4.68 -13.19 19.83
N LYS A 119 4.69 -14.53 19.70
CA LYS A 119 3.65 -15.27 18.96
C LYS A 119 2.28 -15.08 19.60
N LEU A 120 2.19 -15.27 20.92
CA LEU A 120 0.95 -15.09 21.69
C LEU A 120 0.48 -13.63 21.69
N PHE A 121 1.39 -12.67 21.70
CA PHE A 121 1.08 -11.24 21.58
C PHE A 121 0.30 -10.93 20.30
N ILE A 122 0.63 -11.60 19.20
CA ILE A 122 -0.09 -11.45 17.92
C ILE A 122 -1.38 -12.27 17.90
N SER A 123 -1.35 -13.53 18.33
CA SER A 123 -2.49 -14.46 18.16
C SER A 123 -3.58 -14.35 19.22
N SER A 124 -3.23 -14.16 20.50
CA SER A 124 -4.19 -14.13 21.61
C SER A 124 -5.29 -13.07 21.48
N PRO A 125 -5.01 -11.84 20.98
CA PRO A 125 -6.07 -10.87 20.73
C PRO A 125 -7.14 -11.33 19.72
N PHE A 126 -6.77 -12.15 18.74
CA PHE A 126 -7.72 -12.71 17.77
C PHE A 126 -8.61 -13.77 18.39
N GLU A 127 -8.03 -14.68 19.16
CA GLU A 127 -8.80 -15.68 19.89
C GLU A 127 -9.83 -15.01 20.83
N LYS A 128 -9.38 -14.02 21.63
CA LYS A 128 -10.26 -13.20 22.49
C LYS A 128 -11.28 -12.38 21.69
N GLY A 129 -10.95 -12.03 20.46
CA GLY A 129 -11.80 -11.34 19.50
C GLY A 129 -12.87 -12.21 18.85
N GLY A 130 -12.93 -13.51 19.19
CA GLY A 130 -13.94 -14.45 18.71
C GLY A 130 -13.52 -15.29 17.50
N PHE A 131 -12.28 -15.15 17.02
CA PHE A 131 -11.78 -15.96 15.91
C PHE A 131 -11.58 -17.41 16.37
N GLN A 132 -12.49 -18.30 16.00
CA GLN A 132 -12.49 -19.70 16.43
C GLN A 132 -11.79 -20.62 15.42
N ASN A 133 -11.89 -20.30 14.13
CA ASN A 133 -11.23 -21.04 13.06
C ASN A 133 -9.83 -20.47 12.77
N MET A 134 -8.95 -20.49 13.78
CA MET A 134 -7.59 -19.98 13.65
C MET A 134 -6.52 -20.94 14.16
N CYS A 135 -5.32 -20.88 13.58
CA CYS A 135 -4.16 -21.57 14.13
C CYS A 135 -2.88 -20.75 13.95
N SER A 136 -1.86 -21.12 14.73
CA SER A 136 -0.50 -20.59 14.63
C SER A 136 0.43 -21.72 14.22
N ILE A 137 1.23 -21.50 13.18
CA ILE A 137 2.16 -22.49 12.62
C ILE A 137 3.56 -21.95 12.73
N SER A 138 4.49 -22.80 13.15
CA SER A 138 5.91 -22.46 13.13
C SER A 138 6.51 -22.71 11.75
N TYR A 139 7.35 -21.79 11.28
CA TYR A 139 7.97 -21.83 9.95
C TYR A 139 8.59 -23.18 9.58
N HIS A 140 9.31 -23.82 10.52
CA HIS A 140 9.97 -25.11 10.31
C HIS A 140 9.00 -26.25 9.94
N GLN A 141 7.78 -26.27 10.49
CA GLN A 141 6.81 -27.34 10.24
C GLN A 141 6.40 -27.41 8.76
N LEU A 142 6.36 -26.26 8.09
CA LEU A 142 6.04 -26.15 6.67
C LEU A 142 7.29 -26.29 5.79
N LEU A 143 8.38 -25.64 6.18
CA LEU A 143 9.59 -25.55 5.36
C LEU A 143 10.38 -26.86 5.31
N LEU A 144 10.58 -27.54 6.45
CA LEU A 144 11.47 -28.72 6.51
C LEU A 144 11.08 -29.80 5.51
N PRO A 145 9.79 -30.17 5.33
CA PRO A 145 9.45 -31.21 4.36
C PRO A 145 9.62 -30.76 2.90
N VAL A 146 9.56 -29.46 2.61
CA VAL A 146 9.87 -28.92 1.27
C VAL A 146 11.37 -29.05 1.02
N VAL A 147 12.20 -28.59 1.96
CA VAL A 147 13.66 -28.59 1.81
C VAL A 147 14.21 -30.02 1.84
N MET A 148 13.85 -30.82 2.84
CA MET A 148 14.30 -32.22 2.97
C MET A 148 13.72 -33.11 1.87
N GLY A 149 12.53 -32.80 1.36
CA GLY A 149 11.92 -33.51 0.23
C GLY A 149 12.76 -33.44 -1.04
N THR A 150 13.54 -32.37 -1.23
CA THR A 150 14.46 -32.23 -2.37
C THR A 150 15.75 -33.02 -2.23
N ILE A 151 16.07 -33.50 -1.02
CA ILE A 151 17.29 -34.27 -0.75
C ILE A 151 16.95 -35.77 -0.92
N PRO A 152 17.75 -36.54 -1.67
CA PRO A 152 17.58 -37.99 -1.81
C PRO A 152 17.55 -38.67 -0.44
N GLU A 153 16.66 -39.65 -0.23
CA GLU A 153 16.45 -40.29 1.08
C GLU A 153 17.74 -40.83 1.73
N LYS A 154 18.63 -41.42 0.92
CA LYS A 154 19.91 -41.95 1.39
C LYS A 154 20.89 -40.88 1.89
N GLN A 155 20.64 -39.61 1.56
CA GLN A 155 21.45 -38.45 1.91
C GLN A 155 20.73 -37.50 2.89
N ARG A 156 19.51 -37.85 3.33
CA ARG A 156 18.77 -37.01 4.27
C ARG A 156 19.45 -37.04 5.63
N ALA A 157 19.84 -35.87 6.09
CA ALA A 157 20.26 -35.64 7.46
C ALA A 157 19.15 -36.01 8.44
N LYS A 158 19.53 -36.54 9.60
CA LYS A 158 18.60 -36.80 10.71
C LYS A 158 18.24 -35.52 11.45
N VAL A 159 19.14 -34.54 11.42
CA VAL A 159 19.01 -33.27 12.14
C VAL A 159 19.00 -32.13 11.15
N ALA A 160 17.99 -31.27 11.24
CA ALA A 160 17.90 -30.01 10.51
C ALA A 160 18.30 -28.87 11.44
N ILE A 161 19.31 -28.09 11.05
CA ILE A 161 19.75 -26.90 11.78
C ILE A 161 19.23 -25.70 11.01
N MET A 162 18.17 -25.07 11.51
CA MET A 162 17.63 -23.84 10.96
C MET A 162 18.44 -22.65 11.48
N VAL A 163 18.98 -21.86 10.56
CA VAL A 163 19.80 -20.69 10.88
C VAL A 163 19.08 -19.45 10.42
N SER A 164 18.86 -18.52 11.35
CA SER A 164 18.14 -17.27 11.12
C SER A 164 18.81 -16.10 11.84
N VAL A 165 18.34 -14.88 11.59
CA VAL A 165 18.92 -13.66 12.19
C VAL A 165 17.87 -12.88 12.94
N ASP A 166 18.07 -12.70 14.24
CA ASP A 166 17.29 -11.77 15.07
C ASP A 166 18.12 -10.52 15.38
N LYS A 167 17.68 -9.38 14.85
CA LYS A 167 18.41 -8.12 14.91
C LYS A 167 19.83 -8.28 14.36
N ASN A 168 20.83 -8.38 15.24
CA ASN A 168 22.24 -8.53 14.90
C ASN A 168 22.83 -9.89 15.32
N ASP A 169 22.00 -10.80 15.83
CA ASP A 169 22.45 -12.06 16.40
C ASP A 169 22.07 -13.23 15.49
N LEU A 170 22.96 -14.22 15.42
CA LEU A 170 22.72 -15.44 14.66
C LEU A 170 22.01 -16.45 15.56
N LEU A 171 20.86 -16.96 15.12
CA LEU A 171 20.06 -17.96 15.82
C LEU A 171 20.20 -19.31 15.14
N LEU A 172 20.46 -20.34 15.92
CA LEU A 172 20.50 -21.73 15.46
C LEU A 172 19.45 -22.54 16.22
N GLN A 173 18.54 -23.17 15.49
CA GLN A 173 17.48 -24.02 16.03
C GLN A 173 17.62 -25.43 15.45
N PHE A 174 17.50 -26.44 16.31
CA PHE A 174 17.77 -27.83 15.95
C PHE A 174 16.48 -28.62 15.95
N TYR A 175 16.18 -29.23 14.82
CA TYR A 175 14.98 -30.03 14.61
C TYR A 175 15.32 -31.43 14.17
N ASP A 176 14.54 -32.40 14.64
CA ASP A 176 14.54 -33.73 14.07
C ASP A 176 13.92 -33.70 12.67
N ALA A 177 14.59 -34.27 11.67
CA ALA A 177 14.15 -34.17 10.28
C ALA A 177 12.85 -34.93 9.99
N GLU A 178 12.51 -35.94 10.80
CA GLU A 178 11.34 -36.80 10.61
C GLU A 178 10.12 -36.26 11.40
N THR A 179 10.29 -36.12 12.70
CA THR A 179 9.24 -35.66 13.64
C THR A 179 9.03 -34.15 13.57
N LYS A 180 10.05 -33.39 13.17
CA LYS A 180 10.10 -31.90 13.15
C LYS A 180 10.03 -31.29 14.55
N GLU A 181 10.25 -32.09 15.59
CA GLU A 181 10.29 -31.61 16.96
C GLU A 181 11.64 -30.94 17.26
N SER A 182 11.63 -30.00 18.21
CA SER A 182 12.86 -29.34 18.66
C SER A 182 13.71 -30.33 19.45
N LEU A 183 14.96 -30.50 19.05
CA LEU A 183 15.88 -31.45 19.70
C LEU A 183 16.56 -30.86 20.93
N MET A 184 16.76 -29.54 20.94
CA MET A 184 17.41 -28.80 22.01
C MET A 184 16.99 -27.32 21.98
N ASP A 185 17.43 -26.56 22.97
CA ASP A 185 17.23 -25.12 23.03
C ASP A 185 17.97 -24.39 21.89
N SER A 186 17.44 -23.24 21.49
CA SER A 186 18.06 -22.42 20.46
C SER A 186 19.37 -21.80 20.94
N ILE A 187 20.39 -21.80 20.08
CA ILE A 187 21.66 -21.11 20.33
C ILE A 187 21.58 -19.72 19.72
N ARG A 188 22.00 -18.71 20.49
CA ARG A 188 22.11 -17.33 20.04
C ARG A 188 23.58 -16.91 20.09
N ILE A 189 24.12 -16.49 18.95
CA ILE A 189 25.51 -16.03 18.82
C ILE A 189 25.49 -14.53 18.57
N GLU A 190 25.85 -13.77 19.61
CA GLU A 190 25.73 -12.31 19.62
C GLU A 190 26.59 -11.64 18.55
N GLY A 191 26.03 -10.67 17.85
CA GLY A 191 26.73 -9.84 16.85
C GLY A 191 27.10 -10.56 15.54
N GLN A 192 26.80 -11.84 15.39
CA GLN A 192 27.15 -12.64 14.19
C GLN A 192 26.01 -12.74 13.15
N GLY A 193 24.91 -12.02 13.34
CA GLY A 193 23.75 -12.05 12.45
C GLY A 193 23.83 -11.07 11.27
N SER A 194 24.84 -10.19 11.22
CA SER A 194 24.99 -9.21 10.13
C SER A 194 25.90 -9.74 9.03
N ASP A 195 25.47 -9.63 7.77
CA ASP A 195 26.37 -9.80 6.62
C ASP A 195 27.20 -8.51 6.45
N PRO A 196 28.52 -8.52 6.75
CA PRO A 196 29.35 -7.32 6.72
C PRO A 196 29.43 -6.69 5.32
N ARG A 197 29.15 -7.47 4.27
CA ARG A 197 29.20 -7.04 2.88
C ARG A 197 27.99 -6.19 2.49
N LEU A 198 26.91 -6.19 3.27
CA LEU A 198 25.72 -5.40 2.95
C LEU A 198 26.04 -3.91 2.86
N LYS A 199 26.82 -3.38 3.80
CA LYS A 199 27.24 -1.97 3.76
C LYS A 199 28.14 -1.70 2.56
N GLN A 200 29.13 -2.58 2.33
CA GLN A 200 30.06 -2.47 1.21
C GLN A 200 29.35 -2.51 -0.14
N ALA A 201 28.41 -3.43 -0.33
CA ALA A 201 27.61 -3.55 -1.54
C ALA A 201 26.83 -2.25 -1.81
N LYS A 202 26.19 -1.66 -0.79
CA LYS A 202 25.51 -0.37 -0.93
C LYS A 202 26.48 0.75 -1.32
N ASP A 203 27.66 0.79 -0.70
CA ASP A 203 28.69 1.80 -0.98
C ASP A 203 29.21 1.67 -2.42
N LEU A 204 29.43 0.45 -2.91
CA LEU A 204 29.86 0.16 -4.28
C LEU A 204 28.78 0.49 -5.30
N ILE A 205 27.52 0.12 -5.04
CA ILE A 205 26.38 0.49 -5.90
C ILE A 205 26.33 2.01 -6.03
N TRP A 206 26.34 2.74 -4.91
CA TRP A 206 26.31 4.20 -4.91
C TRP A 206 27.48 4.83 -5.67
N ALA A 207 28.70 4.31 -5.47
CA ALA A 207 29.88 4.77 -6.20
C ALA A 207 29.76 4.54 -7.71
N GLY A 208 29.12 3.46 -8.13
CA GLY A 208 28.84 3.11 -9.53
C GLY A 208 27.80 4.00 -10.21
N LEU A 209 26.96 4.72 -9.46
CA LEU A 209 25.97 5.65 -10.01
C LEU A 209 26.61 6.99 -10.45
N TYR A 210 27.62 6.97 -11.32
CA TYR A 210 28.43 8.14 -11.68
C TYR A 210 27.63 9.37 -12.13
N SER A 211 26.49 9.17 -12.79
CA SER A 211 25.57 10.21 -13.27
C SER A 211 24.57 10.71 -12.24
N TYR A 212 24.58 10.18 -11.02
CA TYR A 212 23.59 10.48 -9.99
C TYR A 212 24.18 10.73 -8.59
N ASN A 213 25.36 10.16 -8.30
CA ASN A 213 25.98 10.16 -6.98
C ASN A 213 26.41 11.54 -6.45
N TYR A 214 26.23 12.62 -7.23
CA TYR A 214 26.34 14.00 -6.78
C TYR A 214 25.12 14.47 -5.94
N GLN A 215 24.00 13.74 -6.00
CA GLN A 215 22.83 14.01 -5.18
C GLN A 215 23.04 13.53 -3.72
N PRO A 216 22.24 14.00 -2.74
CA PRO A 216 22.25 13.44 -1.40
C PRO A 216 21.93 11.94 -1.41
N ARG A 217 22.69 11.16 -0.65
CA ARG A 217 22.56 9.69 -0.61
C ARG A 217 21.44 9.22 0.31
N GLU A 218 21.18 9.98 1.38
CA GLU A 218 20.25 9.61 2.45
C GLU A 218 18.84 9.23 1.95
N PRO A 219 18.24 9.93 0.96
CA PRO A 219 16.93 9.56 0.42
C PRO A 219 16.93 8.21 -0.30
N GLU A 220 18.08 7.76 -0.82
CA GLU A 220 18.20 6.57 -1.68
C GLU A 220 18.60 5.32 -0.88
N GLU A 221 18.83 5.45 0.43
CA GLU A 221 19.38 4.38 1.27
C GLU A 221 18.56 3.09 1.23
N ASP A 222 17.23 3.18 1.11
CA ASP A 222 16.35 2.01 1.00
C ASP A 222 16.42 1.35 -0.38
N ILE A 223 16.53 2.14 -1.46
CA ILE A 223 16.70 1.62 -2.83
C ILE A 223 18.04 0.89 -2.93
N LEU A 224 19.12 1.50 -2.43
CA LEU A 224 20.44 0.89 -2.39
C LEU A 224 20.45 -0.39 -1.54
N ARG A 225 19.77 -0.38 -0.39
CA ARG A 225 19.67 -1.54 0.50
C ARG A 225 18.90 -2.68 -0.16
N GLU A 226 17.79 -2.40 -0.84
CA GLU A 226 17.01 -3.42 -1.54
C GLU A 226 17.81 -4.06 -2.68
N ALA A 227 18.51 -3.25 -3.48
CA ALA A 227 19.40 -3.71 -4.54
C ALA A 227 20.55 -4.57 -4.02
N ALA A 228 21.22 -4.12 -2.95
CA ALA A 228 22.31 -4.86 -2.31
C ALA A 228 21.83 -6.21 -1.74
N LEU A 229 20.70 -6.24 -1.04
CA LEU A 229 20.12 -7.48 -0.51
C LEU A 229 19.73 -8.45 -1.63
N ARG A 230 19.11 -7.94 -2.71
CA ARG A 230 18.78 -8.75 -3.89
C ARG A 230 20.01 -9.43 -4.47
N PHE A 231 21.10 -8.67 -4.64
CA PHE A 231 22.36 -9.21 -5.13
C PHE A 231 22.97 -10.25 -4.18
N LEU A 232 23.06 -9.96 -2.88
CA LEU A 232 23.66 -10.85 -1.88
C LEU A 232 22.87 -12.15 -1.68
N ASN A 233 21.54 -12.10 -1.82
CA ASN A 233 20.67 -13.28 -1.77
C ASN A 233 20.71 -14.09 -3.08
N SER A 234 21.15 -13.47 -4.19
CA SER A 234 21.29 -14.15 -5.48
C SER A 234 22.56 -15.01 -5.52
N ASN A 235 22.60 -16.00 -6.41
CA ASN A 235 23.84 -16.75 -6.72
C ASN A 235 24.59 -16.16 -7.93
N VAL A 236 24.27 -14.93 -8.33
CA VAL A 236 24.86 -14.30 -9.51
C VAL A 236 26.25 -13.74 -9.15
N ARG A 237 27.21 -13.95 -10.06
CA ARG A 237 28.59 -13.46 -9.87
C ARG A 237 28.73 -11.95 -10.09
N MET A 238 28.01 -11.41 -11.06
CA MET A 238 28.02 -9.99 -11.42
C MET A 238 26.61 -9.55 -11.82
N VAL A 239 26.14 -8.45 -11.27
CA VAL A 239 24.89 -7.81 -11.68
C VAL A 239 25.19 -6.53 -12.44
N ASN A 240 24.44 -6.31 -13.53
CA ASN A 240 24.43 -5.08 -14.30
C ASN A 240 22.96 -4.76 -14.59
N GLU A 241 22.37 -3.91 -13.74
CA GLU A 241 20.93 -3.61 -13.72
C GLU A 241 20.72 -2.10 -13.59
N GLU A 242 19.50 -1.65 -13.85
CA GLU A 242 19.07 -0.27 -13.64
C GLU A 242 18.31 -0.15 -12.30
N LEU A 243 18.57 0.93 -11.56
CA LEU A 243 17.80 1.33 -10.38
C LEU A 243 16.94 2.54 -10.69
N CYS A 244 15.66 2.45 -10.33
CA CYS A 244 14.79 3.60 -10.28
C CYS A 244 15.04 4.36 -8.97
N MET A 245 15.60 5.56 -9.07
CA MET A 245 15.90 6.42 -7.93
C MET A 245 14.64 7.13 -7.43
N SER A 246 14.71 7.78 -6.27
CA SER A 246 13.57 8.47 -5.65
C SER A 246 12.99 9.61 -6.51
N ASP A 247 13.79 10.20 -7.40
CA ASP A 247 13.34 11.21 -8.36
C ASP A 247 12.68 10.64 -9.63
N GLY A 248 12.62 9.31 -9.74
CA GLY A 248 12.09 8.55 -10.86
C GLY A 248 13.07 8.36 -12.02
N SER A 249 14.33 8.77 -11.89
CA SER A 249 15.36 8.50 -12.89
C SER A 249 15.85 7.05 -12.82
N MET A 250 16.17 6.48 -13.98
CA MET A 250 16.81 5.17 -14.08
C MET A 250 18.32 5.35 -14.12
N GLN A 251 19.04 4.65 -13.25
CA GLN A 251 20.50 4.72 -13.15
C GLN A 251 21.11 3.33 -13.22
N ASP A 252 22.03 3.13 -14.16
CA ASP A 252 22.78 1.89 -14.28
C ASP A 252 23.74 1.71 -13.10
N TYR A 253 23.83 0.48 -12.59
CA TYR A 253 24.87 0.09 -11.65
C TYR A 253 25.44 -1.28 -12.00
N CYS A 254 26.71 -1.48 -11.66
CA CYS A 254 27.38 -2.76 -11.77
C CYS A 254 27.98 -3.14 -10.42
N LEU A 255 27.82 -4.40 -10.01
CA LEU A 255 28.40 -4.93 -8.79
C LEU A 255 28.90 -6.36 -9.05
N SER A 256 30.17 -6.62 -8.73
CA SER A 256 30.77 -7.95 -8.79
C SER A 256 30.92 -8.54 -7.39
N ARG A 257 30.75 -9.86 -7.27
CA ARG A 257 31.08 -10.62 -6.06
C ARG A 257 32.56 -10.51 -5.71
N ASP A 258 33.41 -10.38 -6.71
CA ASP A 258 34.87 -10.29 -6.54
C ASP A 258 35.30 -8.98 -5.87
N ASP A 259 34.43 -7.95 -5.87
CA ASP A 259 34.67 -6.66 -5.22
C ASP A 259 34.27 -6.63 -3.73
N LEU A 260 33.59 -7.68 -3.24
CA LEU A 260 33.12 -7.78 -1.87
C LEU A 260 34.18 -8.44 -0.97
N ASP A 261 34.46 -7.80 0.17
CA ASP A 261 35.43 -8.30 1.13
C ASP A 261 34.87 -9.48 1.93
N MET A 262 35.65 -10.56 2.01
CA MET A 262 35.34 -11.76 2.76
C MET A 262 36.29 -11.96 3.95
N SER A 263 37.17 -11.00 4.25
CA SER A 263 38.21 -11.10 5.28
C SER A 263 37.65 -11.43 6.68
N ALA A 264 36.49 -10.88 7.03
CA ALA A 264 35.83 -11.09 8.32
C ALA A 264 35.26 -12.52 8.51
N ILE A 265 35.25 -13.36 7.46
CA ILE A 265 34.63 -14.69 7.56
C ILE A 265 35.36 -15.63 8.51
N GLY A 266 36.69 -15.53 8.60
CA GLY A 266 37.49 -16.47 9.40
C GLY A 266 37.16 -16.43 10.89
N GLU A 267 36.97 -15.22 11.44
CA GLU A 267 36.58 -15.04 12.84
C GLU A 267 35.16 -15.56 13.11
N ALA A 268 34.21 -15.21 12.23
CA ALA A 268 32.83 -15.69 12.32
C ALA A 268 32.77 -17.22 12.25
N THR A 269 33.49 -17.84 11.30
CA THR A 269 33.58 -19.30 11.16
C THR A 269 34.10 -19.96 12.43
N ARG A 270 35.14 -19.41 13.06
CA ARG A 270 35.69 -19.94 14.31
C ARG A 270 34.66 -19.89 15.44
N LEU A 271 33.96 -18.76 15.60
CA LEU A 271 33.00 -18.55 16.68
C LEU A 271 31.75 -19.43 16.50
N VAL A 272 31.17 -19.45 15.28
CA VAL A 272 30.00 -20.28 14.97
C VAL A 272 30.35 -21.76 15.09
N SER A 273 31.53 -22.19 14.61
CA SER A 273 31.96 -23.58 14.75
C SER A 273 32.14 -23.99 16.21
N HIS A 274 32.63 -23.09 17.08
CA HIS A 274 32.80 -23.38 18.50
C HIS A 274 31.46 -23.70 19.17
N HIS A 275 30.49 -22.78 19.08
CA HIS A 275 29.17 -22.96 19.68
C HIS A 275 28.40 -24.14 19.09
N LEU A 276 28.49 -24.35 17.77
CA LEU A 276 27.80 -25.45 17.11
C LEU A 276 28.38 -26.80 17.53
N ASN A 277 29.70 -26.95 17.54
CA ASN A 277 30.34 -28.21 17.95
C ASN A 277 30.09 -28.52 19.42
N GLU A 278 30.12 -27.51 20.30
CA GLU A 278 29.79 -27.65 21.71
C GLU A 278 28.36 -28.19 21.90
N ALA A 279 27.38 -27.59 21.22
CA ALA A 279 25.99 -28.02 21.32
C ALA A 279 25.74 -29.42 20.74
N LEU A 280 26.37 -29.77 19.62
CA LEU A 280 26.25 -31.11 19.04
C LEU A 280 26.89 -32.16 19.96
N ASN A 281 28.07 -31.88 20.51
CA ASN A 281 28.76 -32.80 21.42
C ASN A 281 27.97 -33.03 22.71
N HIS A 282 27.41 -31.98 23.31
CA HIS A 282 26.57 -32.10 24.51
C HIS A 282 25.32 -32.96 24.30
N ASN A 283 24.79 -33.01 23.07
CA ASN A 283 23.60 -33.77 22.72
C ASN A 283 23.90 -35.09 21.99
N GLY A 284 25.18 -35.50 21.90
CA GLY A 284 25.60 -36.75 21.26
C GLY A 284 25.32 -36.81 19.76
N LEU A 285 25.22 -35.67 19.09
CA LEU A 285 24.94 -35.56 17.65
C LEU A 285 26.24 -35.43 16.84
N ASN A 286 26.23 -35.98 15.63
CA ASN A 286 27.37 -35.90 14.70
C ASN A 286 27.06 -34.95 13.54
N VAL A 287 28.09 -34.22 13.10
CA VAL A 287 28.04 -33.32 11.94
C VAL A 287 27.56 -34.02 10.67
N SER A 288 27.97 -35.27 10.45
CA SER A 288 27.55 -36.06 9.28
C SER A 288 26.04 -36.34 9.21
N GLN A 289 25.32 -36.15 10.32
CA GLN A 289 23.88 -36.33 10.43
C GLN A 289 23.11 -35.01 10.35
N CYS A 290 23.79 -33.89 10.16
CA CYS A 290 23.22 -32.55 10.21
C CYS A 290 23.12 -31.92 8.82
N GLN A 291 22.02 -31.21 8.57
CA GLN A 291 21.82 -30.36 7.40
C GLN A 291 21.52 -28.94 7.88
N VAL A 292 22.33 -27.99 7.44
CA VAL A 292 22.11 -26.57 7.72
C VAL A 292 21.14 -26.00 6.70
N ILE A 293 20.15 -25.26 7.18
CA ILE A 293 19.11 -24.61 6.39
C ILE A 293 19.12 -23.12 6.74
N LEU A 294 19.56 -22.30 5.79
CA LEU A 294 19.66 -20.85 5.97
C LEU A 294 18.35 -20.19 5.54
N VAL A 295 17.74 -19.41 6.44
CA VAL A 295 16.43 -18.78 6.22
C VAL A 295 16.45 -17.28 6.49
N GLY A 296 15.54 -16.55 5.82
CA GLY A 296 15.41 -15.10 5.99
C GLY A 296 16.71 -14.36 5.68
N LYS A 297 17.13 -13.46 6.58
CA LYS A 297 18.37 -12.68 6.41
C LYS A 297 19.65 -13.51 6.49
N ALA A 298 19.58 -14.74 7.01
CA ALA A 298 20.72 -15.67 7.00
C ALA A 298 20.91 -16.34 5.64
N ALA A 299 19.96 -16.24 4.71
CA ALA A 299 19.99 -16.94 3.42
C ALA A 299 20.93 -16.27 2.39
N THR A 300 22.10 -15.81 2.82
CA THR A 300 23.17 -15.29 1.94
C THR A 300 24.28 -16.33 1.77
N ASP A 301 25.06 -16.17 0.72
CA ASP A 301 26.30 -16.94 0.50
C ASP A 301 27.38 -16.65 1.56
N TYR A 302 27.34 -15.53 2.31
CA TYR A 302 28.26 -15.30 3.43
C TYR A 302 28.10 -16.37 4.50
N PHE A 303 26.85 -16.59 4.94
CA PHE A 303 26.54 -17.62 5.91
C PHE A 303 26.78 -19.01 5.35
N GLU A 304 26.46 -19.24 4.07
CA GLU A 304 26.77 -20.52 3.40
C GLU A 304 28.27 -20.83 3.46
N ASN A 305 29.11 -19.83 3.18
CA ASN A 305 30.57 -19.95 3.26
C ASN A 305 31.06 -20.16 4.70
N ILE A 306 30.41 -19.54 5.71
CA ILE A 306 30.73 -19.79 7.13
C ILE A 306 30.64 -21.29 7.41
N PHE A 307 29.52 -21.92 7.03
CA PHE A 307 29.28 -23.35 7.27
C PHE A 307 30.12 -24.27 6.36
N GLY A 308 30.39 -23.85 5.12
CA GLY A 308 31.18 -24.60 4.14
C GLY A 308 32.69 -24.59 4.42
N GLN A 309 33.22 -23.51 5.04
CA GLN A 309 34.64 -23.39 5.39
C GLN A 309 34.99 -23.99 6.76
N MET A 310 34.01 -24.52 7.50
CA MET A 310 34.29 -25.22 8.75
C MET A 310 35.12 -26.49 8.51
N PRO A 311 35.95 -26.93 9.47
CA PRO A 311 36.77 -28.14 9.32
C PRO A 311 36.00 -29.42 8.95
N LEU A 312 34.72 -29.49 9.34
CA LEU A 312 33.83 -30.62 9.06
C LEU A 312 32.82 -30.35 7.93
N ALA A 313 32.91 -29.19 7.27
CA ALA A 313 32.07 -28.69 6.17
C ALA A 313 30.59 -29.11 6.28
N TYR A 314 29.76 -28.25 6.87
CA TYR A 314 28.34 -28.55 7.00
C TYR A 314 27.65 -28.39 5.65
N PRO A 315 26.83 -29.36 5.21
CA PRO A 315 26.00 -29.18 4.04
C PRO A 315 24.98 -28.08 4.37
N ALA A 316 25.13 -26.92 3.73
CA ALA A 316 24.25 -25.77 3.90
C ALA A 316 23.36 -25.62 2.67
N LYS A 317 22.07 -25.36 2.89
CA LYS A 317 21.10 -25.05 1.85
C LYS A 317 20.42 -23.73 2.18
N LYS A 318 20.53 -22.75 1.29
CA LYS A 318 19.75 -21.52 1.38
C LYS A 318 18.33 -21.73 0.89
N VAL A 319 17.38 -21.14 1.59
CA VAL A 319 15.99 -21.08 1.17
C VAL A 319 15.82 -19.91 0.22
N THR A 320 15.45 -20.20 -1.03
CA THR A 320 15.16 -19.18 -2.04
C THR A 320 13.64 -18.93 -2.13
N ASP A 321 13.25 -17.95 -2.94
CA ASP A 321 11.82 -17.69 -3.24
C ASP A 321 11.10 -18.92 -3.79
N LYS A 322 11.82 -19.83 -4.47
CA LYS A 322 11.26 -21.10 -4.95
C LYS A 322 10.79 -21.98 -3.79
N GLU A 323 11.64 -22.23 -2.81
CA GLU A 323 11.28 -23.02 -1.63
C GLU A 323 10.19 -22.34 -0.80
N LYS A 324 10.25 -21.00 -0.68
CA LYS A 324 9.22 -20.21 0.02
C LYS A 324 7.85 -20.35 -0.65
N ASN A 325 7.78 -20.25 -1.97
CA ASN A 325 6.53 -20.41 -2.71
C ASN A 325 5.98 -21.85 -2.59
N LEU A 326 6.84 -22.86 -2.70
CA LEU A 326 6.45 -24.27 -2.49
C LEU A 326 5.93 -24.51 -1.06
N MET A 327 6.50 -23.85 -0.07
CA MET A 327 6.04 -23.91 1.32
C MET A 327 4.64 -23.30 1.47
N LEU A 328 4.37 -22.16 0.83
CA LEU A 328 3.06 -21.50 0.85
C LEU A 328 2.00 -22.31 0.06
N ASP A 329 2.36 -22.87 -1.09
CA ASP A 329 1.49 -23.76 -1.85
C ASP A 329 1.14 -25.02 -1.06
N ARG A 330 2.11 -25.57 -0.32
CA ARG A 330 1.89 -26.69 0.60
C ARG A 330 0.91 -26.31 1.71
N LEU A 331 1.05 -25.14 2.31
CA LEU A 331 0.11 -24.64 3.31
C LEU A 331 -1.31 -24.54 2.74
N LEU A 332 -1.46 -23.95 1.55
CA LEU A 332 -2.73 -23.86 0.85
C LEU A 332 -3.34 -25.25 0.60
N GLY A 333 -2.51 -26.21 0.19
CA GLY A 333 -2.91 -27.60 0.01
C GLY A 333 -3.41 -28.27 1.30
N LEU A 334 -2.75 -28.01 2.44
CA LEU A 334 -3.18 -28.52 3.75
C LEU A 334 -4.51 -27.87 4.19
N VAL A 335 -4.65 -26.55 4.04
CA VAL A 335 -5.89 -25.82 4.35
C VAL A 335 -7.07 -26.35 3.53
N ARG A 336 -6.88 -26.62 2.25
CA ARG A 336 -7.92 -27.21 1.39
C ARG A 336 -8.28 -28.63 1.81
N LYS A 337 -7.29 -29.46 2.15
CA LYS A 337 -7.53 -30.83 2.63
C LYS A 337 -8.32 -30.86 3.94
N ALA A 338 -8.14 -29.85 4.78
CA ALA A 338 -8.90 -29.67 6.01
C ALA A 338 -10.27 -28.99 5.79
N ASP A 339 -10.73 -28.85 4.54
CA ASP A 339 -11.98 -28.15 4.19
C ASP A 339 -12.07 -26.76 4.83
N TYR A 340 -10.94 -26.04 4.83
CA TYR A 340 -10.80 -24.71 5.42
C TYR A 340 -11.07 -24.65 6.95
N GLN A 341 -11.15 -25.78 7.64
CA GLN A 341 -11.16 -25.86 9.11
C GLN A 341 -9.71 -25.93 9.62
N VAL A 342 -9.14 -24.78 9.95
CA VAL A 342 -7.71 -24.63 10.24
C VAL A 342 -7.36 -24.73 11.72
N SER A 343 -8.34 -24.71 12.63
CA SER A 343 -8.10 -24.79 14.08
C SER A 343 -7.29 -26.01 14.51
N ASN A 344 -7.46 -27.15 13.82
CA ASN A 344 -6.78 -28.41 14.12
C ASN A 344 -5.72 -28.81 13.09
N LEU A 345 -5.31 -27.91 12.20
CA LEU A 345 -4.49 -28.26 11.02
C LEU A 345 -3.15 -28.95 11.38
N PHE A 346 -2.63 -28.68 12.57
CA PHE A 346 -1.41 -29.27 13.13
C PHE A 346 -1.60 -29.82 14.55
N ALA A 347 -2.85 -29.95 15.01
CA ALA A 347 -3.16 -30.45 16.35
C ALA A 347 -3.08 -31.98 16.47
N SER A 348 -3.01 -32.67 15.33
CA SER A 348 -2.79 -34.11 15.23
C SER A 348 -1.46 -34.37 14.55
N THR A 349 -0.53 -35.07 15.21
CA THR A 349 0.54 -35.82 14.55
C THR A 349 -0.08 -37.04 13.87
N PRO A 350 -0.13 -37.11 12.52
CA PRO A 350 -0.51 -38.35 11.86
C PRO A 350 0.77 -39.09 11.47
N LYS A 351 0.85 -40.35 11.90
CA LYS A 351 1.72 -41.35 11.28
C LYS A 351 1.44 -41.37 9.76
N ASP A 352 2.51 -41.34 8.98
CA ASP A 352 2.60 -41.67 7.55
C ASP A 352 1.56 -41.03 6.61
N ILE A 353 2.01 -40.02 5.85
CA ILE A 353 1.36 -39.62 4.59
C ILE A 353 2.32 -40.00 3.44
N PRO A 354 1.96 -40.93 2.53
CA PRO A 354 2.76 -41.23 1.36
C PRO A 354 2.76 -40.03 0.40
N VAL A 355 3.96 -39.62 -0.01
CA VAL A 355 4.15 -38.71 -1.15
C VAL A 355 4.02 -39.57 -2.40
N ASP A 356 2.84 -39.58 -3.03
CA ASP A 356 2.66 -40.27 -4.30
C ASP A 356 3.19 -39.40 -5.44
N SER A 357 4.48 -39.58 -5.72
CA SER A 357 5.15 -39.10 -6.92
C SER A 357 4.98 -40.15 -8.01
N LYS A 358 4.02 -39.98 -8.90
CA LYS A 358 4.07 -40.58 -10.24
C LYS A 358 3.81 -39.53 -11.31
N ALA A 359 4.91 -39.06 -11.89
CA ALA A 359 4.92 -38.54 -13.24
C ALA A 359 4.56 -39.70 -14.19
N THR A 360 3.46 -39.56 -14.93
CA THR A 360 3.17 -40.43 -16.06
C THR A 360 3.60 -39.70 -17.33
N THR A 361 4.74 -40.10 -17.86
CA THR A 361 5.16 -39.88 -19.25
C THR A 361 4.21 -40.63 -20.18
N VAL A 362 3.64 -39.94 -21.16
CA VAL A 362 3.08 -40.57 -22.38
C VAL A 362 3.55 -39.75 -23.57
N ASP A 363 4.48 -40.33 -24.33
CA ASP A 363 4.81 -39.92 -25.70
C ASP A 363 3.61 -40.22 -26.61
N SER A 364 3.28 -39.27 -27.49
CA SER A 364 2.60 -39.54 -28.76
C SER A 364 2.79 -38.34 -29.69
N GLU A 365 3.68 -38.50 -30.67
CA GLU A 365 3.76 -37.68 -31.88
C GLU A 365 2.61 -38.06 -32.83
N LEU A 366 1.91 -37.05 -33.39
CA LEU A 366 1.52 -36.87 -34.80
C LEU A 366 0.58 -35.63 -34.93
N PRO A 367 0.48 -35.01 -36.12
CA PRO A 367 0.54 -33.55 -36.31
C PRO A 367 -0.79 -32.84 -36.04
N VAL A 368 -0.73 -31.78 -35.24
CA VAL A 368 -1.87 -30.92 -34.89
C VAL A 368 -1.88 -29.76 -35.88
N GLU A 369 -2.98 -29.59 -36.61
CA GLU A 369 -3.29 -28.30 -37.26
C GLU A 369 -3.31 -27.22 -36.18
N ASP A 370 -2.48 -26.19 -36.34
CA ASP A 370 -2.30 -25.08 -35.40
C ASP A 370 -3.63 -24.34 -35.14
N VAL A 371 -4.39 -24.81 -34.13
CA VAL A 371 -5.47 -24.04 -33.53
C VAL A 371 -4.82 -23.06 -32.54
N PRO A 372 -4.95 -21.74 -32.72
CA PRO A 372 -4.33 -20.78 -31.81
C PRO A 372 -4.92 -20.94 -30.40
N VAL A 373 -4.11 -21.43 -29.46
CA VAL A 373 -4.49 -21.63 -28.06
C VAL A 373 -4.34 -20.30 -27.30
N PRO A 374 -5.36 -19.82 -26.57
CA PRO A 374 -5.28 -18.51 -25.91
C PRO A 374 -4.32 -18.49 -24.71
N THR A 375 -3.50 -17.44 -24.63
CA THR A 375 -2.55 -17.22 -23.52
C THR A 375 -3.26 -16.74 -22.25
N SER A 376 -2.56 -16.77 -21.10
CA SER A 376 -3.10 -16.26 -19.83
C SER A 376 -3.50 -14.78 -19.88
N ALA A 377 -2.79 -13.98 -20.69
CA ALA A 377 -3.13 -12.59 -20.96
C ALA A 377 -4.44 -12.47 -21.77
N ASP A 378 -4.66 -13.35 -22.74
CA ASP A 378 -5.90 -13.40 -23.53
C ASP A 378 -7.10 -13.76 -22.65
N LYS A 379 -6.96 -14.79 -21.80
CA LYS A 379 -7.98 -15.21 -20.83
C LYS A 379 -8.30 -14.11 -19.80
N ARG A 380 -7.30 -13.31 -19.40
CA ARG A 380 -7.52 -12.14 -18.52
C ARG A 380 -8.29 -11.04 -19.24
N LYS A 381 -7.96 -10.74 -20.49
CA LYS A 381 -8.61 -9.70 -21.28
C LYS A 381 -10.09 -10.01 -21.54
N VAL A 382 -10.42 -11.26 -21.89
CA VAL A 382 -11.81 -11.72 -22.05
C VAL A 382 -12.60 -11.56 -20.75
N ARG A 383 -12.02 -11.95 -19.60
CA ARG A 383 -12.66 -11.78 -18.28
C ARG A 383 -12.96 -10.32 -17.94
N VAL A 384 -12.01 -9.42 -18.20
CA VAL A 384 -12.18 -7.97 -17.93
C VAL A 384 -13.27 -7.38 -18.82
N MET A 385 -13.26 -7.67 -20.12
CA MET A 385 -14.28 -7.15 -21.04
C MET A 385 -15.67 -7.72 -20.74
N LYS A 386 -15.77 -8.98 -20.33
CA LYS A 386 -17.04 -9.59 -19.89
C LYS A 386 -17.56 -8.96 -18.60
N ALA A 387 -16.68 -8.66 -17.65
CA ALA A 387 -17.06 -7.95 -16.42
C ALA A 387 -17.56 -6.53 -16.73
N ASP A 388 -16.94 -5.85 -17.70
CA ASP A 388 -17.34 -4.52 -18.15
C ASP A 388 -18.71 -4.53 -18.87
N ILE A 389 -18.98 -5.52 -19.74
CA ILE A 389 -20.31 -5.72 -20.34
C ILE A 389 -21.36 -5.91 -19.24
N ASN A 390 -21.11 -6.78 -18.27
CA ASN A 390 -22.05 -7.03 -17.16
C ASN A 390 -22.24 -5.81 -16.25
N ALA A 391 -21.19 -5.01 -16.03
CA ALA A 391 -21.30 -3.77 -15.26
C ALA A 391 -22.18 -2.75 -15.97
N LYS A 392 -22.03 -2.59 -17.30
CA LYS A 392 -22.86 -1.71 -18.11
C LYS A 392 -24.32 -2.17 -18.18
N LEU A 393 -24.56 -3.47 -18.26
CA LEU A 393 -25.92 -4.04 -18.18
C LEU A 393 -26.59 -3.79 -16.81
N ARG A 394 -25.84 -3.73 -15.70
CA ARG A 394 -26.40 -3.43 -14.37
C ARG A 394 -26.81 -1.97 -14.19
N VAL A 395 -26.24 -1.05 -14.96
CA VAL A 395 -26.57 0.39 -14.94
C VAL A 395 -27.50 0.75 -16.11
N ASP A 396 -28.09 -0.26 -16.77
CA ASP A 396 -29.03 -0.13 -17.90
C ASP A 396 -28.44 0.59 -19.14
N ASP A 397 -27.12 0.63 -19.27
CA ASP A 397 -26.41 1.14 -20.45
C ASP A 397 -26.27 0.06 -21.53
N MET A 398 -27.37 -0.21 -22.21
CA MET A 398 -27.42 -1.22 -23.27
C MET A 398 -26.53 -0.86 -24.46
N LYS A 399 -26.40 0.44 -24.81
CA LYS A 399 -25.56 0.87 -25.94
C LYS A 399 -24.07 0.66 -25.63
N GLY A 400 -23.63 1.00 -24.42
CA GLY A 400 -22.26 0.76 -23.98
C GLY A 400 -21.94 -0.73 -23.85
N ALA A 401 -22.89 -1.55 -23.38
CA ALA A 401 -22.71 -3.00 -23.30
C ALA A 401 -22.51 -3.63 -24.69
N TYR A 402 -23.32 -3.25 -25.69
CA TYR A 402 -23.16 -3.72 -27.07
C TYR A 402 -21.83 -3.26 -27.70
N ALA A 403 -21.38 -2.04 -27.44
CA ALA A 403 -20.10 -1.54 -27.96
C ALA A 403 -18.90 -2.36 -27.46
N VAL A 404 -18.88 -2.71 -26.17
CA VAL A 404 -17.81 -3.54 -25.59
C VAL A 404 -17.92 -4.99 -26.05
N TYR A 405 -19.15 -5.49 -26.24
CA TYR A 405 -19.38 -6.82 -26.82
C TYR A 405 -18.87 -6.94 -28.26
N ASP A 406 -19.17 -5.97 -29.13
CA ASP A 406 -18.70 -5.96 -30.51
C ASP A 406 -17.17 -5.85 -30.58
N GLN A 407 -16.57 -5.07 -29.67
CA GLN A 407 -15.12 -4.99 -29.53
C GLN A 407 -14.50 -6.33 -29.11
N LEU A 408 -15.12 -7.03 -28.15
CA LEU A 408 -14.68 -8.34 -27.68
C LEU A 408 -14.82 -9.40 -28.80
N LYS A 409 -15.97 -9.42 -29.49
CA LYS A 409 -16.24 -10.35 -30.58
C LYS A 409 -15.29 -10.14 -31.76
N GLY A 410 -15.05 -8.88 -32.15
CA GLY A 410 -14.10 -8.56 -33.21
C GLY A 410 -12.66 -8.95 -32.85
N TRP A 411 -12.26 -8.74 -31.59
CA TRP A 411 -10.93 -9.11 -31.11
C TRP A 411 -10.71 -10.63 -31.05
N ILE A 412 -11.73 -11.41 -30.63
CA ILE A 412 -11.69 -12.88 -30.60
C ILE A 412 -11.65 -13.45 -32.03
N ALA A 413 -12.47 -12.93 -32.95
CA ALA A 413 -12.47 -13.35 -34.35
C ALA A 413 -11.14 -13.04 -35.05
N GLN A 414 -10.51 -11.89 -34.77
CA GLN A 414 -9.20 -11.53 -35.30
C GLN A 414 -8.09 -12.49 -34.83
N LYS A 415 -8.26 -13.11 -33.67
CA LYS A 415 -7.29 -14.05 -33.08
C LYS A 415 -7.57 -15.52 -33.43
N GLY A 416 -8.69 -15.81 -34.10
CA GLY A 416 -9.08 -17.17 -34.49
C GLY A 416 -9.46 -18.08 -33.32
N PHE A 417 -9.86 -17.51 -32.18
CA PHE A 417 -10.20 -18.29 -30.99
C PHE A 417 -11.64 -18.79 -31.05
N ILE A 418 -11.82 -20.11 -31.06
CA ILE A 418 -13.15 -20.77 -31.07
C ILE A 418 -13.68 -21.12 -29.67
N GLU A 419 -12.82 -21.08 -28.63
CA GLU A 419 -13.17 -21.56 -27.27
C GLU A 419 -14.24 -20.71 -26.56
N TRP A 420 -14.56 -19.51 -27.08
CA TRP A 420 -15.52 -18.58 -26.48
C TRP A 420 -16.80 -18.38 -27.31
N ASP A 421 -16.96 -19.05 -28.45
CA ASP A 421 -18.08 -18.81 -29.36
C ASP A 421 -19.45 -19.16 -28.74
N GLU A 422 -19.54 -20.27 -28.01
CA GLU A 422 -20.77 -20.64 -27.27
C GLU A 422 -21.07 -19.68 -26.11
N GLU A 423 -20.04 -19.11 -25.49
CA GLU A 423 -20.20 -18.19 -24.36
C GLU A 423 -20.59 -16.78 -24.82
N LEU A 424 -20.03 -16.32 -25.95
CA LEU A 424 -20.44 -15.09 -26.62
C LEU A 424 -21.87 -15.20 -27.16
N SER A 425 -22.27 -16.36 -27.69
CA SER A 425 -23.64 -16.59 -28.17
C SER A 425 -24.66 -16.47 -27.03
N ARG A 426 -24.37 -17.06 -25.86
CA ARG A 426 -25.20 -16.90 -24.65
C ARG A 426 -25.26 -15.46 -24.13
N LEU A 427 -24.16 -14.71 -24.24
CA LEU A 427 -24.10 -13.27 -23.93
C LEU A 427 -24.95 -12.44 -24.91
N ALA A 428 -24.93 -12.76 -26.19
CA ALA A 428 -25.77 -12.10 -27.19
C ALA A 428 -27.26 -12.35 -26.94
N GLU A 429 -27.64 -13.58 -26.58
CA GLU A 429 -29.01 -13.96 -26.25
C GLU A 429 -29.53 -13.22 -25.02
N THR A 430 -28.72 -13.08 -23.98
CA THR A 430 -29.08 -12.33 -22.77
C THR A 430 -29.24 -10.83 -23.03
N MET A 431 -28.46 -10.25 -23.94
CA MET A 431 -28.63 -8.86 -24.36
C MET A 431 -29.80 -8.67 -25.35
N GLY A 432 -30.11 -9.68 -26.18
CA GLY A 432 -31.24 -9.67 -27.12
C GLY A 432 -32.60 -10.00 -26.48
N GLY A 433 -32.60 -10.73 -25.36
CA GLY A 433 -33.80 -11.19 -24.64
C GLY A 433 -34.64 -10.06 -24.04
N LEU A 434 -34.06 -8.88 -23.80
CA LEU A 434 -34.80 -7.70 -23.31
C LEU A 434 -35.61 -6.96 -24.38
N LYS A 435 -35.59 -7.40 -25.66
CA LYS A 435 -36.50 -6.91 -26.71
C LYS A 435 -37.79 -7.71 -26.87
N ARG A 436 -38.06 -8.73 -26.05
CA ARG A 436 -39.35 -9.45 -26.04
C ARG A 436 -40.16 -9.11 -24.79
N ASN A 437 -40.57 -7.86 -24.70
CA ASN A 437 -41.81 -7.47 -24.03
C ASN A 437 -42.53 -6.41 -24.88
N GLU A 438 -42.73 -6.74 -26.16
CA GLU A 438 -43.78 -6.13 -26.96
C GLU A 438 -44.79 -7.19 -27.39
N LYS A 439 -46.05 -6.87 -27.09
CA LYS A 439 -47.32 -7.42 -27.62
C LYS A 439 -47.82 -8.76 -27.08
N LYS A 440 -48.80 -8.66 -26.18
CA LYS A 440 -50.26 -8.76 -26.48
C LYS A 440 -51.03 -8.43 -25.18
N THR A 441 -51.92 -7.44 -25.16
CA THR A 441 -53.36 -7.62 -25.45
C THR A 441 -53.96 -6.21 -25.65
N SER A 442 -54.29 -5.86 -26.91
CA SER A 442 -55.66 -5.68 -27.44
C SER A 442 -56.41 -4.41 -27.01
N GLU A 443 -56.53 -3.53 -27.99
CA GLU A 443 -57.54 -2.50 -28.25
C GLU A 443 -58.92 -2.69 -27.58
N ARG A 444 -59.47 -1.59 -27.03
CA ARG A 444 -60.72 -0.97 -27.53
C ARG A 444 -61.07 0.37 -26.84
N LYS A 445 -61.22 1.38 -27.71
CA LYS A 445 -62.16 2.53 -27.71
C LYS A 445 -62.01 3.67 -26.69
N GLU A 446 -61.56 4.78 -27.25
CA GLU A 446 -62.13 6.13 -27.17
C GLU A 446 -63.33 6.33 -26.22
N LYS A 447 -63.16 7.29 -25.29
CA LYS A 447 -64.16 8.33 -25.04
C LYS A 447 -63.53 9.55 -24.37
N ILE A 448 -63.65 10.67 -25.07
CA ILE A 448 -63.49 12.05 -24.62
C ILE A 448 -64.46 12.31 -23.47
N THR A 449 -64.02 12.89 -22.34
CA THR A 449 -64.56 14.15 -21.75
C THR A 449 -63.85 14.56 -20.45
N SER A 450 -63.28 15.77 -20.49
CA SER A 450 -63.33 16.87 -19.51
C SER A 450 -63.46 16.60 -17.99
N VAL A 451 -62.53 17.13 -17.20
CA VAL A 451 -62.79 17.82 -15.91
C VAL A 451 -61.70 18.91 -15.71
N PRO A 452 -62.01 20.08 -15.10
CA PRO A 452 -61.36 21.36 -15.36
C PRO A 452 -60.22 21.74 -14.40
N GLN A 453 -59.48 22.77 -14.82
CA GLN A 453 -58.59 23.58 -13.97
C GLN A 453 -59.31 24.05 -12.70
N SER A 454 -58.75 23.73 -11.54
CA SER A 454 -58.91 24.52 -10.32
C SER A 454 -57.55 25.09 -9.93
N VAL A 455 -57.46 26.41 -10.02
CA VAL A 455 -56.43 27.25 -9.43
C VAL A 455 -56.50 27.09 -7.91
N SER A 456 -55.37 26.78 -7.27
CA SER A 456 -55.13 27.17 -5.88
C SER A 456 -53.64 27.34 -5.64
N ASP A 457 -53.24 28.59 -5.46
CA ASP A 457 -51.96 29.02 -4.91
C ASP A 457 -51.64 28.30 -3.60
N SER A 458 -50.42 27.78 -3.48
CA SER A 458 -49.68 27.78 -2.22
C SER A 458 -48.17 27.53 -2.46
N PRO A 459 -47.31 28.11 -1.60
CA PRO A 459 -46.00 28.61 -1.99
C PRO A 459 -44.88 27.57 -1.94
N LYS A 460 -43.83 27.83 -2.73
CA LYS A 460 -42.55 27.13 -2.71
C LYS A 460 -42.03 27.01 -1.26
N LYS A 461 -41.87 25.78 -0.75
CA LYS A 461 -41.18 25.48 0.50
C LYS A 461 -39.72 25.92 0.39
N VAL A 462 -39.35 26.92 1.19
CA VAL A 462 -37.96 27.30 1.51
C VAL A 462 -37.33 26.15 2.31
N PRO A 463 -36.03 25.81 2.11
CA PRO A 463 -35.38 24.79 2.92
C PRO A 463 -35.33 25.28 4.37
N VAL A 464 -35.92 24.53 5.30
CA VAL A 464 -35.84 24.83 6.73
C VAL A 464 -34.40 24.56 7.18
N VAL A 465 -33.62 25.62 7.33
CA VAL A 465 -32.27 25.60 7.89
C VAL A 465 -32.37 25.20 9.38
N ASP A 466 -31.66 24.14 9.79
CA ASP A 466 -31.67 23.67 11.19
C ASP A 466 -30.86 24.62 12.09
N MET A 467 -31.53 25.63 12.62
CA MET A 467 -30.96 26.67 13.48
C MET A 467 -30.31 26.14 14.77
N LYS A 468 -30.65 24.93 15.24
CA LYS A 468 -29.99 24.33 16.41
C LYS A 468 -28.58 23.85 16.08
N LYS A 469 -28.39 23.34 14.87
CA LYS A 469 -27.07 22.92 14.37
C LYS A 469 -26.15 24.13 14.17
N ILE A 470 -26.68 25.21 13.61
CA ILE A 470 -25.92 26.45 13.37
C ILE A 470 -25.46 27.10 14.67
N ARG A 471 -26.30 27.14 15.71
CA ARG A 471 -25.89 27.64 17.04
C ARG A 471 -24.72 26.83 17.62
N ARG A 472 -24.72 25.50 17.46
CA ARG A 472 -23.63 24.64 17.96
C ARG A 472 -22.33 24.88 17.21
N GLU A 473 -22.39 24.99 15.89
CA GLU A 473 -21.22 25.30 15.06
C GLU A 473 -20.67 26.69 15.37
N PHE A 474 -21.56 27.69 15.51
CA PHE A 474 -21.19 29.05 15.91
C PHE A 474 -20.46 29.08 17.26
N HIS A 475 -20.98 28.39 18.29
CA HIS A 475 -20.32 28.34 19.60
C HIS A 475 -18.96 27.64 19.56
N ARG A 476 -18.81 26.59 18.75
CA ARG A 476 -17.54 25.89 18.58
C ARG A 476 -16.51 26.78 17.91
N GLU A 477 -16.85 27.41 16.78
CA GLU A 477 -15.92 28.24 16.03
C GLU A 477 -15.56 29.53 16.75
N THR A 478 -16.51 30.14 17.47
CA THR A 478 -16.20 31.29 18.33
C THR A 478 -15.32 30.91 19.52
N ALA A 479 -15.43 29.70 20.09
CA ALA A 479 -14.52 29.22 21.12
C ALA A 479 -13.07 29.07 20.59
N ASP A 480 -12.91 28.54 19.38
CA ASP A 480 -11.62 28.41 18.71
C ASP A 480 -11.00 29.78 18.41
N ILE A 481 -11.81 30.75 17.94
CA ILE A 481 -11.36 32.13 17.69
C ILE A 481 -10.93 32.81 19.00
N LYS A 482 -11.70 32.65 20.09
CA LYS A 482 -11.33 33.17 21.41
C LYS A 482 -10.03 32.52 21.92
N ALA A 483 -9.79 31.24 21.65
CA ALA A 483 -8.55 30.57 22.01
C ALA A 483 -7.34 31.12 21.22
N LEU A 484 -7.50 31.35 19.90
CA LEU A 484 -6.47 32.00 19.08
C LEU A 484 -6.15 33.41 19.58
N ALA A 485 -7.16 34.18 19.96
CA ALA A 485 -6.97 35.52 20.51
C ALA A 485 -6.22 35.50 21.86
N ARG A 486 -6.55 34.56 22.77
CA ARG A 486 -5.87 34.40 24.07
C ARG A 486 -4.42 33.94 23.96
N THR A 487 -4.09 33.18 22.93
CA THR A 487 -2.71 32.70 22.68
C THR A 487 -1.82 33.73 21.98
N GLY A 488 -2.32 34.96 21.77
CA GLY A 488 -1.56 36.05 21.15
C GLY A 488 -1.57 36.06 19.61
N ARG A 489 -2.23 35.08 18.97
CA ARG A 489 -2.37 34.98 17.50
C ARG A 489 -3.53 35.83 16.98
N LYS A 490 -3.44 37.15 17.18
CA LYS A 490 -4.54 38.10 16.90
C LYS A 490 -4.89 38.19 15.42
N ASP A 491 -3.92 38.09 14.51
CA ASP A 491 -4.16 38.14 13.07
C ASP A 491 -4.93 36.92 12.56
N ASP A 492 -4.56 35.73 13.03
CA ASP A 492 -5.26 34.47 12.71
C ASP A 492 -6.69 34.47 13.28
N ALA A 493 -6.86 35.00 14.50
CA ALA A 493 -8.17 35.16 15.12
C ALA A 493 -9.05 36.12 14.32
N ARG A 494 -8.49 37.23 13.81
CA ARG A 494 -9.19 38.20 12.95
C ARG A 494 -9.61 37.59 11.61
N ILE A 495 -8.71 36.87 10.93
CA ILE A 495 -9.01 36.18 9.65
C ILE A 495 -10.11 35.13 9.85
N ALA A 496 -10.03 34.34 10.92
CA ALA A 496 -11.03 33.32 11.23
C ALA A 496 -12.41 33.94 11.55
N LEU A 497 -12.43 35.08 12.24
CA LEU A 497 -13.65 35.82 12.56
C LEU A 497 -14.30 36.43 11.30
N ASP A 498 -13.51 37.05 10.41
CA ASP A 498 -13.97 37.57 9.12
C ASP A 498 -14.53 36.46 8.22
N LYS A 499 -13.91 35.26 8.25
CA LYS A 499 -14.36 34.09 7.49
C LYS A 499 -15.66 33.49 8.04
N LEU A 500 -15.84 33.49 9.37
CA LEU A 500 -17.07 33.05 10.02
C LEU A 500 -18.24 33.98 9.68
N GLU A 501 -18.01 35.30 9.77
CA GLU A 501 -19.02 36.31 9.40
C GLU A 501 -19.42 36.20 7.93
N ALA A 502 -18.46 36.11 7.00
CA ALA A 502 -18.74 35.94 5.58
C ALA A 502 -19.49 34.66 5.23
N ARG A 503 -19.32 33.58 6.02
CA ARG A 503 -20.07 32.33 5.86
C ARG A 503 -21.52 32.48 6.34
N LEU A 504 -21.73 33.10 7.51
CA LEU A 504 -23.08 33.32 8.04
C LEU A 504 -23.89 34.27 7.16
N HIS A 505 -23.28 35.33 6.63
CA HIS A 505 -23.94 36.25 5.70
C HIS A 505 -24.22 35.63 4.33
N ARG A 506 -23.40 34.68 3.87
CA ARG A 506 -23.69 33.92 2.65
C ARG A 506 -24.96 33.07 2.78
N ASP A 507 -25.25 32.60 3.99
CA ASP A 507 -26.41 31.79 4.31
C ASP A 507 -27.61 32.63 4.80
N ASP A 508 -27.54 33.97 4.70
CA ASP A 508 -28.56 34.95 5.14
C ASP A 508 -28.85 34.92 6.66
N ILE A 509 -27.83 34.64 7.47
CA ILE A 509 -27.93 34.49 8.93
C ILE A 509 -27.25 35.67 9.63
N HIS A 510 -28.09 36.57 10.16
CA HIS A 510 -27.65 37.79 10.87
C HIS A 510 -27.84 37.73 12.41
N GLU A 511 -28.40 36.63 12.93
CA GLU A 511 -28.70 36.47 14.39
C GLU A 511 -27.45 36.59 15.29
N PHE A 512 -26.26 36.37 14.74
CA PHE A 512 -25.01 36.33 15.47
C PHE A 512 -24.13 37.57 15.33
N ASP A 513 -24.56 38.58 14.55
CA ASP A 513 -23.75 39.76 14.24
C ASP A 513 -23.36 40.55 15.50
N THR A 514 -24.27 40.65 16.47
CA THR A 514 -23.98 41.29 17.77
C THR A 514 -22.91 40.53 18.56
N ALA A 515 -22.98 39.19 18.58
CA ALA A 515 -22.00 38.36 19.28
C ALA A 515 -20.61 38.41 18.60
N LEU A 516 -20.56 38.50 17.27
CA LEU A 516 -19.33 38.71 16.51
C LEU A 516 -18.73 40.09 16.81
N ALA A 517 -19.55 41.14 16.87
CA ALA A 517 -19.11 42.48 17.25
C ALA A 517 -18.55 42.54 18.69
N ASP A 518 -19.19 41.83 19.63
CA ASP A 518 -18.70 41.72 21.00
C ASP A 518 -17.32 41.04 21.06
N ILE A 519 -17.10 39.98 20.27
CA ILE A 519 -15.80 39.30 20.18
C ILE A 519 -14.74 40.23 19.58
N ARG A 520 -15.08 41.03 18.57
CA ARG A 520 -14.16 42.03 17.99
C ARG A 520 -13.71 43.04 19.05
N LYS A 521 -14.64 43.51 19.87
CA LYS A 521 -14.39 44.49 20.92
C LYS A 521 -13.64 43.90 22.12
N GLU A 522 -14.02 42.70 22.57
CA GLU A 522 -13.42 41.99 23.72
C GLU A 522 -11.92 41.72 23.50
N TYR A 523 -11.52 41.38 22.27
CA TYR A 523 -10.14 40.99 21.94
C TYR A 523 -9.35 42.03 21.12
N CYS A 524 -9.89 43.25 20.96
CA CYS A 524 -9.34 44.32 20.12
C CYS A 524 -8.98 43.84 18.69
N LEU A 525 -9.90 43.11 18.04
CA LEU A 525 -9.75 42.58 16.68
C LEU A 525 -10.36 43.53 15.62
N GLU A 526 -10.32 44.84 15.90
CA GLU A 526 -10.86 45.84 14.99
C GLU A 526 -10.09 45.88 13.67
N LYS A 527 -10.77 46.37 12.62
CA LYS A 527 -10.09 46.65 11.36
C LYS A 527 -9.20 47.87 11.58
N ASP A 528 -7.91 47.63 11.84
CA ASP A 528 -6.91 48.68 11.65
C ASP A 528 -7.01 49.17 10.20
N VAL A 529 -7.63 50.35 10.03
CA VAL A 529 -7.39 51.20 8.88
C VAL A 529 -5.97 51.74 9.08
N ALA A 530 -5.00 50.87 8.83
CA ALA A 530 -3.62 51.28 8.72
C ALA A 530 -3.53 52.17 7.47
N LYS A 531 -3.65 53.47 7.71
CA LYS A 531 -3.09 54.54 6.88
C LYS A 531 -1.67 54.11 6.52
N ARG A 532 -1.50 53.53 5.33
CA ARG A 532 -0.21 53.56 4.66
C ARG A 532 0.10 55.04 4.48
N LYS A 533 1.07 55.55 5.22
CA LYS A 533 1.78 56.77 4.82
C LYS A 533 2.19 56.55 3.37
N GLU A 534 1.65 57.38 2.48
CA GLU A 534 2.31 57.68 1.22
C GLU A 534 3.73 58.14 1.56
N VAL A 535 4.67 57.23 1.40
CA VAL A 535 6.03 57.60 1.07
C VAL A 535 6.02 57.65 -0.44
N GLU A 536 6.29 58.83 -0.99
CA GLU A 536 6.52 59.03 -2.41
C GLU A 536 7.42 57.94 -3.01
N PRO A 537 7.23 57.58 -4.30
CA PRO A 537 7.87 56.43 -4.89
C PRO A 537 9.35 56.71 -5.10
N VAL A 538 10.19 56.35 -4.13
CA VAL A 538 11.59 56.08 -4.42
C VAL A 538 11.58 54.82 -5.28
N LYS A 539 11.86 54.97 -6.58
CA LYS A 539 12.03 53.89 -7.56
C LYS A 539 13.08 52.89 -7.06
N LYS A 540 12.67 51.92 -6.22
CA LYS A 540 13.43 50.70 -6.00
C LYS A 540 13.37 49.92 -7.30
N LYS A 541 14.52 49.77 -7.96
CA LYS A 541 14.69 48.83 -9.07
C LYS A 541 14.15 47.48 -8.60
N MET A 542 13.08 46.97 -9.23
CA MET A 542 12.61 45.60 -8.99
C MET A 542 13.80 44.66 -9.07
N SER A 543 13.94 43.80 -8.07
CA SER A 543 15.02 42.84 -8.06
C SER A 543 14.91 41.89 -9.26
N GLU A 544 16.02 41.29 -9.65
CA GLU A 544 16.03 40.36 -10.77
C GLU A 544 15.10 39.16 -10.51
N ALA A 545 15.03 38.68 -9.26
CA ALA A 545 14.12 37.62 -8.85
C ALA A 545 12.64 38.02 -8.96
N GLU A 546 12.30 39.28 -8.60
CA GLU A 546 10.94 39.81 -8.73
C GLU A 546 10.52 39.97 -10.21
N LYS A 547 11.46 40.34 -11.08
CA LYS A 547 11.23 40.38 -12.54
C LYS A 547 10.98 38.99 -13.12
N LEU A 548 11.70 37.97 -12.63
CA LEU A 548 11.50 36.57 -13.04
C LEU A 548 10.16 36.02 -12.53
N LEU A 549 9.76 36.41 -11.32
CA LEU A 549 8.46 36.07 -10.75
C LEU A 549 7.31 36.63 -11.60
N GLN A 550 7.39 37.91 -11.97
CA GLN A 550 6.40 38.58 -12.84
C GLN A 550 6.33 37.99 -14.26
N LYS A 551 7.44 37.41 -14.75
CA LYS A 551 7.48 36.70 -16.03
C LYS A 551 6.96 35.26 -15.96
N GLY A 552 6.56 34.76 -14.79
CA GLY A 552 6.05 33.39 -14.62
C GLY A 552 7.13 32.29 -14.61
N LEU A 553 8.41 32.67 -14.44
CA LEU A 553 9.57 31.78 -14.33
C LEU A 553 9.85 31.42 -12.86
N PHE A 554 8.88 30.72 -12.24
CA PHE A 554 8.89 30.48 -10.79
C PHE A 554 10.07 29.63 -10.28
N ALA A 555 10.61 28.72 -11.11
CA ALA A 555 11.76 27.90 -10.74
C ALA A 555 13.07 28.70 -10.68
N GLU A 556 13.26 29.63 -11.62
CA GLU A 556 14.42 30.52 -11.66
C GLU A 556 14.31 31.61 -10.59
N ALA A 557 13.10 32.16 -10.40
CA ALA A 557 12.81 33.09 -9.31
C ALA A 557 13.07 32.46 -7.94
N LYS A 558 12.65 31.20 -7.72
CA LYS A 558 12.93 30.44 -6.49
C LYS A 558 14.42 30.31 -6.21
N ARG A 559 15.22 29.95 -7.22
CA ARG A 559 16.67 29.80 -7.08
C ARG A 559 17.28 31.13 -6.66
N LYS A 560 16.95 32.23 -7.33
CA LYS A 560 17.48 33.56 -6.99
C LYS A 560 17.03 34.07 -5.61
N PHE A 561 15.76 33.87 -5.23
CA PHE A 561 15.29 34.23 -3.89
C PHE A 561 16.00 33.43 -2.79
N ALA A 562 16.36 32.16 -3.04
CA ALA A 562 17.04 31.31 -2.07
C ALA A 562 18.56 31.56 -2.01
N SER A 563 19.22 31.76 -3.14
CA SER A 563 20.69 31.83 -3.21
C SER A 563 21.25 33.26 -3.15
N GLU A 564 20.60 34.24 -3.76
CA GLU A 564 21.14 35.59 -3.91
C GLU A 564 20.50 36.58 -2.93
N GLU A 565 19.20 36.44 -2.64
CA GLU A 565 18.48 37.38 -1.78
C GLU A 565 18.22 36.87 -0.35
N GLY A 566 18.50 35.61 -0.07
CA GLY A 566 18.29 34.99 1.26
C GLY A 566 16.83 35.02 1.74
N ASN A 567 15.87 35.24 0.85
CA ASN A 567 14.46 35.41 1.17
C ASN A 567 13.73 34.06 1.13
N SER A 568 13.84 33.34 2.25
CA SER A 568 13.23 32.01 2.44
C SER A 568 11.70 32.02 2.25
N GLU A 569 11.02 33.10 2.66
CA GLU A 569 9.57 33.23 2.51
C GLU A 569 9.15 33.32 1.03
N MET A 570 9.87 34.09 0.21
CA MET A 570 9.59 34.18 -1.23
C MET A 570 10.01 32.93 -2.01
N ALA A 571 11.05 32.20 -1.57
CA ALA A 571 11.39 30.89 -2.13
C ALA A 571 10.30 29.83 -1.84
N GLN A 572 9.68 29.88 -0.66
CA GLN A 572 8.53 29.04 -0.32
C GLN A 572 7.28 29.46 -1.10
N ALA A 573 7.03 30.76 -1.27
CA ALA A 573 5.97 31.28 -2.13
C ALA A 573 6.10 30.79 -3.58
N CYS A 574 7.31 30.86 -4.15
CA CYS A 574 7.59 30.33 -5.48
C CYS A 574 7.34 28.81 -5.56
N SER A 575 7.62 28.05 -4.50
CA SER A 575 7.31 26.62 -4.44
C SER A 575 5.79 26.34 -4.49
N LYS A 576 4.97 27.18 -3.85
CA LYS A 576 3.51 27.11 -3.94
C LYS A 576 3.01 27.46 -5.35
N LEU A 577 3.60 28.48 -5.98
CA LEU A 577 3.26 28.88 -7.36
C LEU A 577 3.65 27.83 -8.41
N ILE A 578 4.76 27.12 -8.23
CA ILE A 578 5.15 25.99 -9.10
C ILE A 578 4.12 24.86 -9.03
N ARG A 579 3.68 24.50 -7.81
CA ARG A 579 2.63 23.47 -7.62
C ARG A 579 1.31 23.89 -8.25
N ALA A 580 0.90 25.14 -8.04
CA ALA A 580 -0.31 25.69 -8.66
C ALA A 580 -0.22 25.65 -10.20
N LYS A 581 0.92 26.03 -10.79
CA LYS A 581 1.15 25.96 -12.24
C LYS A 581 1.04 24.52 -12.79
N ARG A 582 1.58 23.53 -12.08
CA ARG A 582 1.49 22.12 -12.46
C ARG A 582 0.04 21.60 -12.39
N ASN A 583 -0.70 21.99 -11.34
CA ASN A 583 -2.10 21.61 -11.20
C ASN A 583 -2.97 22.21 -12.30
N ILE A 584 -2.77 23.49 -12.63
CA ILE A 584 -3.47 24.15 -13.75
C ILE A 584 -3.20 23.41 -15.06
N ALA A 585 -1.94 23.08 -15.37
CA ALA A 585 -1.60 22.32 -16.59
C ALA A 585 -2.26 20.93 -16.65
N SER A 586 -2.37 20.25 -15.51
CA SER A 586 -3.08 18.97 -15.41
C SER A 586 -4.59 19.11 -15.68
N TYR A 587 -5.20 20.21 -15.23
CA TYR A 587 -6.62 20.47 -15.51
C TYR A 587 -6.89 20.94 -16.94
N VAL A 588 -5.93 21.61 -17.58
CA VAL A 588 -5.99 21.92 -19.02
C VAL A 588 -6.02 20.62 -19.84
N SER A 589 -5.14 19.66 -19.55
CA SER A 589 -5.10 18.38 -20.28
C SER A 589 -6.25 17.42 -19.93
N GLY A 590 -6.79 17.53 -18.71
CA GLY A 590 -7.86 16.67 -18.21
C GLY A 590 -9.28 17.03 -18.64
N ILE A 591 -9.49 18.21 -19.24
CA ILE A 591 -10.83 18.77 -19.48
C ILE A 591 -11.69 17.90 -20.42
N ASP A 592 -11.10 17.32 -21.47
CA ASP A 592 -11.80 16.46 -22.41
C ASP A 592 -12.23 15.11 -21.81
N SER A 593 -11.51 14.64 -20.80
CA SER A 593 -11.85 13.43 -20.05
C SER A 593 -13.07 13.67 -19.16
N VAL A 594 -13.11 14.81 -18.48
CA VAL A 594 -14.25 15.21 -17.64
C VAL A 594 -15.49 15.48 -18.51
N ARG A 595 -15.30 16.10 -19.69
CA ARG A 595 -16.38 16.31 -20.68
C ARG A 595 -16.99 15.00 -21.19
N ARG A 596 -16.17 13.98 -21.45
CA ARG A 596 -16.63 12.66 -21.93
C ARG A 596 -17.33 11.84 -20.84
N SER A 597 -16.84 11.92 -19.61
CA SER A 597 -17.35 11.12 -18.48
C SER A 597 -18.55 11.74 -17.76
N ARG A 598 -18.85 13.04 -17.96
CA ARG A 598 -19.91 13.80 -17.26
C ARG A 598 -19.83 13.66 -15.72
N ASN A 599 -18.62 13.50 -15.19
CA ASN A 599 -18.41 13.29 -13.76
C ASN A 599 -18.52 14.63 -13.00
N MET A 600 -19.67 14.83 -12.33
CA MET A 600 -19.97 16.06 -11.56
C MET A 600 -19.00 16.31 -10.40
N THR A 601 -18.51 15.24 -9.75
CA THR A 601 -17.58 15.36 -8.62
C THR A 601 -16.20 15.82 -9.09
N SER A 602 -15.72 15.29 -10.22
CA SER A 602 -14.45 15.71 -10.82
C SER A 602 -14.50 17.15 -11.33
N LYS A 603 -15.64 17.57 -11.92
CA LYS A 603 -15.88 18.97 -12.31
C LYS A 603 -15.82 19.92 -11.12
N GLN A 604 -16.53 19.62 -10.03
CA GLN A 604 -16.56 20.47 -8.83
C GLN A 604 -15.18 20.57 -8.16
N ASN A 605 -14.44 19.47 -8.09
CA ASN A 605 -13.08 19.46 -7.55
C ASN A 605 -12.12 20.28 -8.42
N ALA A 606 -12.19 20.17 -9.74
CA ALA A 606 -11.37 20.96 -10.66
C ALA A 606 -11.62 22.47 -10.49
N ILE A 607 -12.90 22.89 -10.43
CA ILE A 607 -13.26 24.31 -10.23
C ILE A 607 -12.69 24.84 -8.91
N ARG A 608 -12.87 24.10 -7.80
CA ARG A 608 -12.36 24.52 -6.48
C ARG A 608 -10.84 24.67 -6.44
N GLU A 609 -10.12 23.73 -7.05
CA GLU A 609 -8.64 23.78 -7.11
C GLU A 609 -8.14 24.92 -8.02
N LEU A 610 -8.84 25.20 -9.13
CA LEU A 610 -8.54 26.33 -9.99
C LEU A 610 -8.82 27.68 -9.32
N GLU A 611 -9.91 27.81 -8.55
CA GLU A 611 -10.20 29.00 -7.74
C GLU A 611 -9.12 29.25 -6.68
N ASN A 612 -8.65 28.19 -6.01
CA ASN A 612 -7.53 28.28 -5.06
C ASN A 612 -6.22 28.72 -5.76
N GLY A 613 -5.94 28.19 -6.95
CA GLY A 613 -4.80 28.60 -7.78
C GLY A 613 -4.90 30.07 -8.23
N MET A 614 -6.10 30.52 -8.62
CA MET A 614 -6.38 31.90 -9.01
C MET A 614 -6.16 32.87 -7.86
N ALA A 615 -6.65 32.54 -6.66
CA ALA A 615 -6.44 33.36 -5.46
C ALA A 615 -4.94 33.52 -5.15
N LEU A 616 -4.16 32.45 -5.31
CA LEU A 616 -2.71 32.48 -5.14
C LEU A 616 -2.03 33.37 -6.19
N TYR A 617 -2.44 33.31 -7.46
CA TYR A 617 -1.88 34.17 -8.51
C TYR A 617 -2.20 35.66 -8.29
N ARG A 618 -3.42 35.99 -7.83
CA ARG A 618 -3.81 37.35 -7.47
C ARG A 618 -3.00 37.91 -6.30
N GLN A 619 -2.68 37.06 -5.31
CA GLN A 619 -1.86 37.45 -4.16
C GLN A 619 -0.47 37.97 -4.57
N TYR A 620 0.09 37.47 -5.67
CA TYR A 620 1.42 37.86 -6.18
C TYR A 620 1.36 38.77 -7.42
N GLY A 621 0.18 39.30 -7.76
CA GLY A 621 0.00 40.23 -8.88
C GLY A 621 0.25 39.59 -10.26
N LEU A 622 0.03 38.28 -10.40
CA LEU A 622 0.24 37.54 -11.64
C LEU A 622 -1.04 37.52 -12.50
N SER A 623 -0.88 37.36 -13.82
CA SER A 623 -2.02 37.23 -14.74
C SER A 623 -2.88 36.01 -14.41
N THR A 624 -4.20 36.19 -14.33
CA THR A 624 -5.17 35.14 -14.02
C THR A 624 -6.11 34.78 -15.17
N LEU A 625 -5.94 35.42 -16.32
CA LEU A 625 -6.82 35.30 -17.49
C LEU A 625 -6.98 33.85 -17.98
N GLU A 626 -5.89 33.07 -17.98
CA GLU A 626 -5.89 31.66 -18.40
C GLU A 626 -6.65 30.76 -17.41
N ILE A 627 -6.61 31.08 -16.12
CA ILE A 627 -7.28 30.30 -15.07
C ILE A 627 -8.78 30.60 -15.10
N GLU A 628 -9.17 31.87 -15.31
CA GLU A 628 -10.56 32.30 -15.45
C GLU A 628 -11.24 31.63 -16.66
N GLN A 629 -10.57 31.63 -17.82
CA GLN A 629 -11.05 30.94 -19.02
C GLN A 629 -11.20 29.43 -18.80
N LEU A 630 -10.28 28.81 -18.06
CA LEU A 630 -10.36 27.38 -17.77
C LEU A 630 -11.52 27.06 -16.82
N ILE A 631 -11.79 27.91 -15.82
CA ILE A 631 -12.94 27.76 -14.92
C ILE A 631 -14.25 27.86 -15.72
N GLU A 632 -14.38 28.83 -16.64
CA GLU A 632 -15.56 28.95 -17.52
C GLU A 632 -15.74 27.69 -18.40
N GLN A 633 -14.65 27.14 -18.93
CA GLN A 633 -14.70 25.89 -19.71
C GLN A 633 -15.15 24.70 -18.86
N TYR A 634 -14.76 24.61 -17.59
CA TYR A 634 -15.26 23.57 -16.69
C TYR A 634 -16.72 23.80 -16.27
N GLN A 635 -17.16 25.05 -16.12
CA GLN A 635 -18.54 25.39 -15.79
C GLN A 635 -19.51 25.04 -16.93
N THR A 636 -19.07 25.10 -18.19
CA THR A 636 -19.86 24.80 -19.40
C THR A 636 -19.97 23.30 -19.75
N ILE A 637 -19.18 22.42 -19.13
CA ILE A 637 -19.32 20.95 -19.22
C ILE A 637 -20.55 20.46 -18.46
#